data_AF-A0A7Z8RT74-F1
#
_entry.id   AF-A0A7Z8RT74-F1
#
_cell.length_a   1.000
_cell.length_b   1.000
_cell.length_c   1.000
_cell.angle_alpha   90.00
_cell.angle_beta   90.00
_cell.angle_gamma   90.00
#
_symmetry.space_group_name_H-M   'P 1'
#
loop_
_entity.id
_entity.type
_entity.pdbx_description
1 polymer ?
#
loop_
_entity_poly.entity_id
_entity_poly.type
_entity_poly.pdbx_seq_one_letter_code
_entity_poly.pdbx_strand_id
1 'polypeptide(L)'
;MRLEKQLIKKMYYETFLMENETHPPLQVLGEAYVNEEKNEISDGSYIRFAQGEFYYHHQDFEAAIFKWEKVSNELAPWAQKNIADAYFELNQLSVAENVYTSITTDNKILMTEIVLQLLSLYIEQNNFDSAFAVIKEAVSLNPDYPNVTTIARSFYEEQQDFDSAVELAVNELIRTESYPWFEVLKEYIDKGFTKNISPDYFYKVLVTLNNVDQVQFTQIVSSLWHSYKDEQNYLLWLNTINEFFIHIEIHSSDIWDEISSLYEETYFELIQGQYMLRQLHDIIPNLLTNWLKVVNPSHAVFPSAAVLAWDEIFPSKIDSADIKDAEDLLSYSINHVNGLEYSLHLFESITHWAQEHDLEMGNRFSWLVGELADLRTNRLLVTGTSGNGKASFINSILGENILENSISNVVVFKNDAYTEINAITDSEITTTENFSDFHNMMAVHRQTYRDRACVEFKLPCRFLSKNKLTFVVTPSFNRNNDARDEVFEYLNSVDELLFVLNTDSPFTDKERDILLSIQEHTPNLQVHFLLNKIDNIYNEAEAKRVIQDTQVRINTYFPNARVFPYSSLYTNSKQLNDLTEFIHFNFNHKNIDVERTEKLLFFIRKTITYLLDKRVERENNLVDSINWNEDMLVKLNACINNLTAFEKEKIHLITETYRTMKNEITNDLTEHIPKLLQSCSDLISEESDFGHIDIELNTAMNERVQQYLEQTVLPNLARSMQNWIATSNNELLQSQLYLAETSEGLNSLFGENRIQLECDFKVIDDWRRDTDRMTTRIQMEEVNILRRFTPAQFLLKSAGKLFGVLPKNKAMLYNKYKQYLENEDYTDVTASIMKKFFLQFELFENTQERDINMFFRNPFGSLEQAVKNTHLEIKEKQDKLHKMKSNPEVYHDPITLFELRLRQCEVILNIGEDNSYTDLPLETIIE
;
A
#
# COMPACT_ATOMS: atom_id res chain seq x y z
N MET A 1 -52.46 57.54 -9.32
CA MET A 1 -51.17 56.84 -9.46
C MET A 1 -50.13 57.59 -8.63
N ARG A 2 -49.15 56.94 -7.99
CA ARG A 2 -48.11 57.66 -7.22
C ARG A 2 -47.18 58.41 -8.20
N LEU A 3 -46.86 59.68 -7.93
CA LEU A 3 -46.10 60.58 -8.82
C LEU A 3 -44.81 59.94 -9.37
N GLU A 4 -44.04 59.26 -8.51
CA GLU A 4 -42.81 58.56 -8.89
C GLU A 4 -43.01 57.57 -10.05
N LYS A 5 -44.12 56.83 -10.08
CA LYS A 5 -44.43 55.86 -11.15
C LYS A 5 -44.72 56.55 -12.47
N GLN A 6 -45.24 57.77 -12.44
CA GLN A 6 -45.44 58.59 -13.65
C GLN A 6 -44.08 59.08 -14.16
N LEU A 7 -43.20 59.57 -13.29
CA LEU A 7 -41.87 60.05 -13.66
C LEU A 7 -40.99 58.93 -14.25
N ILE A 8 -40.95 57.74 -13.62
CA ILE A 8 -40.19 56.58 -14.13
C ILE A 8 -40.63 56.18 -15.54
N LYS A 9 -41.95 56.16 -15.78
CA LYS A 9 -42.53 55.76 -17.08
C LYS A 9 -42.54 56.89 -18.11
N LYS A 10 -42.06 58.08 -17.75
CA LYS A 10 -42.18 59.30 -18.54
C LYS A 10 -43.64 59.63 -18.92
N MET A 11 -44.57 59.50 -17.98
CA MET A 11 -46.03 59.71 -18.17
C MET A 11 -46.58 60.84 -17.28
N TYR A 12 -45.74 61.73 -16.78
CA TYR A 12 -46.17 62.92 -16.05
C TYR A 12 -47.06 63.83 -16.91
N TYR A 13 -46.86 63.86 -18.24
CA TYR A 13 -47.71 64.61 -19.14
C TYR A 13 -49.20 64.24 -19.09
N GLU A 14 -49.54 63.00 -18.68
CA GLU A 14 -50.93 62.57 -18.49
C GLU A 14 -51.64 63.31 -17.36
N THR A 15 -50.90 63.91 -16.41
CA THR A 15 -51.50 64.73 -15.34
C THR A 15 -52.16 66.00 -15.85
N PHE A 16 -51.81 66.44 -17.07
CA PHE A 16 -52.42 67.57 -17.75
C PHE A 16 -53.65 67.17 -18.58
N LEU A 17 -53.97 65.87 -18.68
CA LEU A 17 -55.11 65.36 -19.43
C LEU A 17 -56.26 65.04 -18.45
N MET A 18 -57.40 65.71 -18.59
CA MET A 18 -58.59 65.41 -17.77
C MET A 18 -59.30 64.12 -18.25
N GLU A 19 -60.00 63.40 -17.36
CA GLU A 19 -60.69 62.12 -17.66
C GLU A 19 -61.75 62.18 -18.79
N ASN A 20 -62.08 63.37 -19.32
CA ASN A 20 -63.01 63.59 -20.43
C ASN A 20 -62.46 64.48 -21.57
N GLU A 21 -61.14 64.71 -21.64
CA GLU A 21 -60.53 65.53 -22.70
C GLU A 21 -60.36 64.73 -24.01
N THR A 22 -60.89 65.28 -25.12
CA THR A 22 -60.77 64.71 -26.48
C THR A 22 -59.70 65.41 -27.32
N HIS A 23 -59.00 66.40 -26.74
CA HIS A 23 -57.96 67.16 -27.43
C HIS A 23 -56.64 66.36 -27.47
N PRO A 24 -55.86 66.45 -28.58
CA PRO A 24 -54.54 65.83 -28.63
C PRO A 24 -53.63 66.34 -27.50
N PRO A 25 -52.87 65.46 -26.81
CA PRO A 25 -52.05 65.86 -25.65
C PRO A 25 -51.09 67.03 -25.92
N LEU A 26 -50.50 67.09 -27.11
CA LEU A 26 -49.63 68.20 -27.51
C LEU A 26 -50.35 69.55 -27.55
N GLN A 27 -51.63 69.57 -27.96
CA GLN A 27 -52.44 70.79 -27.98
C GLN A 27 -52.70 71.26 -26.54
N VAL A 28 -53.09 70.35 -25.65
CA VAL A 28 -53.36 70.64 -24.23
C VAL A 28 -52.10 71.21 -23.55
N LEU A 29 -50.95 70.56 -23.74
CA LEU A 29 -49.67 71.01 -23.18
C LEU A 29 -49.17 72.34 -23.80
N GLY A 30 -49.48 72.59 -25.07
CA GLY A 30 -49.15 73.84 -25.76
C GLY A 30 -49.97 75.02 -25.25
N GLU A 31 -51.29 74.83 -25.10
CA GLU A 31 -52.19 75.84 -24.54
C GLU A 31 -51.89 76.14 -23.07
N ALA A 32 -51.60 75.10 -22.27
CA ALA A 32 -51.16 75.25 -20.89
C ALA A 32 -49.90 76.13 -20.79
N TYR A 33 -48.91 75.89 -21.65
CA TYR A 33 -47.66 76.66 -21.68
C TYR A 33 -47.90 78.14 -22.07
N VAL A 34 -48.70 78.40 -23.10
CA VAL A 34 -49.02 79.77 -23.55
C VAL A 34 -49.78 80.55 -22.48
N ASN A 35 -50.61 79.87 -21.69
CA ASN A 35 -51.32 80.52 -20.59
C ASN A 35 -50.41 80.81 -19.39
N GLU A 36 -49.46 79.92 -19.08
CA GLU A 36 -48.48 80.14 -18.00
C GLU A 36 -47.50 81.29 -18.30
N GLU A 37 -47.12 81.49 -19.56
CA GLU A 37 -46.25 82.60 -20.00
C GLU A 37 -46.94 83.98 -19.92
N LYS A 38 -48.27 84.04 -19.73
CA LYS A 38 -49.00 85.31 -19.54
C LYS A 38 -48.97 85.80 -18.08
N ASN A 39 -48.46 84.99 -17.15
CA ASN A 39 -48.35 85.34 -15.73
C ASN A 39 -47.15 86.25 -15.47
N GLU A 40 -47.25 87.21 -14.53
CA GLU A 40 -46.16 88.16 -14.20
C GLU A 40 -44.91 87.48 -13.63
N ILE A 41 -45.07 86.31 -12.98
CA ILE A 41 -44.00 85.41 -12.55
C ILE A 41 -44.36 84.06 -13.15
N SER A 42 -43.68 83.67 -14.22
CA SER A 42 -43.95 82.42 -14.95
C SER A 42 -42.94 81.35 -14.56
N ASP A 43 -43.41 80.19 -14.11
CA ASP A 43 -42.61 78.97 -13.95
C ASP A 43 -43.20 77.85 -14.82
N GLY A 44 -42.75 77.79 -16.08
CA GLY A 44 -43.16 76.76 -17.01
C GLY A 44 -42.54 75.37 -16.77
N SER A 45 -41.76 75.16 -15.69
CA SER A 45 -40.94 73.95 -15.51
C SER A 45 -41.75 72.65 -15.55
N TYR A 46 -42.90 72.57 -14.87
CA TYR A 46 -43.76 71.37 -14.91
C TYR A 46 -44.32 71.08 -16.32
N ILE A 47 -44.72 72.13 -17.04
CA ILE A 47 -45.28 72.01 -18.40
C ILE A 47 -44.18 71.60 -19.38
N ARG A 48 -42.97 72.17 -19.24
CA ARG A 48 -41.81 71.79 -20.04
C ARG A 48 -41.39 70.35 -19.78
N PHE A 49 -41.43 69.91 -18.52
CA PHE A 49 -41.15 68.52 -18.16
C PHE A 49 -42.09 67.55 -18.88
N ALA A 50 -43.41 67.83 -18.82
CA ALA A 50 -44.43 67.07 -19.53
C ALA A 50 -44.29 67.12 -21.07
N GLN A 51 -43.99 68.29 -21.64
CA GLN A 51 -43.71 68.41 -23.07
C GLN A 51 -42.51 67.55 -23.49
N GLY A 52 -41.44 67.54 -22.68
CA GLY A 52 -40.25 66.73 -22.96
C GLY A 52 -40.56 65.22 -23.00
N GLU A 53 -41.33 64.72 -22.04
CA GLU A 53 -41.79 63.32 -22.05
C GLU A 53 -42.64 62.98 -23.28
N PHE A 54 -43.55 63.88 -23.67
CA PHE A 54 -44.36 63.68 -24.87
C PHE A 54 -43.48 63.54 -26.12
N TYR A 55 -42.50 64.43 -26.32
CA TYR A 55 -41.58 64.35 -27.46
C TYR A 55 -40.70 63.09 -27.42
N TYR A 56 -40.22 62.69 -26.23
CA TYR A 56 -39.45 61.45 -26.05
C TYR A 56 -40.23 60.22 -26.53
N HIS A 57 -41.50 60.08 -26.16
CA HIS A 57 -42.34 58.95 -26.62
C HIS A 57 -42.58 58.94 -28.13
N HIS A 58 -42.41 60.10 -28.80
CA HIS A 58 -42.50 60.23 -30.25
C HIS A 58 -41.12 60.18 -30.94
N GLN A 59 -40.06 59.79 -30.21
CA GLN A 59 -38.68 59.66 -30.69
C GLN A 59 -38.04 60.98 -31.15
N ASP A 60 -38.62 62.13 -30.81
CA ASP A 60 -38.00 63.44 -31.05
C ASP A 60 -37.14 63.83 -29.83
N PHE A 61 -35.99 63.17 -29.71
CA PHE A 61 -35.08 63.33 -28.58
C PHE A 61 -34.47 64.74 -28.50
N GLU A 62 -34.22 65.39 -29.63
CA GLU A 62 -33.70 66.77 -29.66
C GLU A 62 -34.72 67.75 -29.05
N ALA A 63 -35.99 67.65 -29.45
CA ALA A 63 -37.04 68.45 -28.84
C ALA A 63 -37.23 68.11 -27.36
N ALA A 64 -37.17 66.83 -26.98
CA ALA A 64 -37.29 66.39 -25.60
C ALA A 64 -36.19 66.99 -24.70
N ILE A 65 -34.92 66.87 -25.11
CA ILE A 65 -33.76 67.43 -24.40
C ILE A 65 -33.90 68.94 -24.25
N PHE A 66 -34.20 69.67 -25.34
CA PHE A 66 -34.37 71.12 -25.30
C PHE A 66 -35.47 71.58 -24.33
N LYS A 67 -36.52 70.77 -24.15
CA LYS A 67 -37.58 71.06 -23.16
C LYS A 67 -37.10 70.82 -21.74
N TRP A 68 -36.42 69.70 -21.49
CA TRP A 68 -35.91 69.33 -20.17
C TRP A 68 -34.75 70.21 -19.66
N GLU A 69 -33.88 70.74 -20.53
CA GLU A 69 -32.81 71.69 -20.16
C GLU A 69 -33.32 72.97 -19.49
N LYS A 70 -34.61 73.28 -19.68
CA LYS A 70 -35.27 74.48 -19.18
C LYS A 70 -36.13 74.22 -17.94
N VAL A 71 -36.03 73.03 -17.35
CA VAL A 71 -36.68 72.67 -16.08
C VAL A 71 -35.73 73.03 -14.94
N SER A 72 -36.13 73.97 -14.07
CA SER A 72 -35.28 74.45 -12.96
C SER A 72 -35.93 74.33 -11.58
N ASN A 73 -37.08 73.67 -11.49
CA ASN A 73 -37.78 73.39 -10.25
C ASN A 73 -37.32 72.05 -9.63
N GLU A 74 -38.07 71.48 -8.70
CA GLU A 74 -37.73 70.22 -8.04
C GLU A 74 -37.72 68.99 -8.96
N LEU A 75 -38.27 69.09 -10.18
CA LEU A 75 -38.14 68.05 -11.21
C LEU A 75 -36.83 68.12 -11.99
N ALA A 76 -35.97 69.11 -11.74
CA ALA A 76 -34.71 69.28 -12.48
C ALA A 76 -33.81 68.01 -12.45
N PRO A 77 -33.63 67.29 -11.32
CA PRO A 77 -32.86 66.03 -11.33
C PRO A 77 -33.50 64.93 -12.19
N TRP A 78 -34.84 64.83 -12.23
CA TRP A 78 -35.55 63.91 -13.11
C TRP A 78 -35.43 64.32 -14.58
N ALA A 79 -35.41 65.63 -14.86
CA ALA A 79 -35.21 66.16 -16.20
C ALA A 79 -33.81 65.85 -16.72
N GLN A 80 -32.78 65.98 -15.88
CA GLN A 80 -31.41 65.58 -16.20
C GLN A 80 -31.27 64.08 -16.46
N LYS A 81 -31.91 63.23 -15.65
CA LYS A 81 -31.98 61.78 -15.91
C LYS A 81 -32.62 61.50 -17.26
N ASN A 82 -33.74 62.14 -17.56
CA ASN A 82 -34.43 61.98 -18.85
C ASN A 82 -33.60 62.49 -20.05
N ILE A 83 -32.81 63.55 -19.87
CA ILE A 83 -31.84 64.01 -20.88
C ILE A 83 -30.77 62.93 -21.13
N ALA A 84 -30.24 62.32 -20.07
CA ALA A 84 -29.27 61.24 -20.19
C ALA A 84 -29.87 60.01 -20.89
N ASP A 85 -31.11 59.62 -20.54
CA ASP A 85 -31.86 58.56 -21.24
C ASP A 85 -31.97 58.87 -22.75
N ALA A 86 -32.26 60.12 -23.13
CA ALA A 86 -32.35 60.53 -24.53
C ALA A 86 -30.99 60.47 -25.26
N TYR A 87 -29.90 60.85 -24.60
CA TYR A 87 -28.55 60.67 -25.16
C TYR A 87 -28.16 59.19 -25.31
N PHE A 88 -28.63 58.35 -24.40
CA PHE A 88 -28.46 56.90 -24.47
C PHE A 88 -29.17 56.32 -25.71
N GLU A 89 -30.46 56.66 -25.93
CA GLU A 89 -31.22 56.24 -27.13
C GLU A 89 -30.61 56.75 -28.45
N LEU A 90 -29.91 57.89 -28.41
CA LEU A 90 -29.16 58.44 -29.55
C LEU A 90 -27.79 57.76 -29.76
N ASN A 91 -27.45 56.73 -28.97
CA ASN A 91 -26.15 56.05 -28.94
C ASN A 91 -24.96 57.00 -28.65
N GLN A 92 -25.20 58.09 -27.91
CA GLN A 92 -24.19 59.03 -27.44
C GLN A 92 -23.76 58.68 -26.01
N LEU A 93 -23.26 57.46 -25.83
CA LEU A 93 -23.06 56.85 -24.50
C LEU A 93 -22.14 57.68 -23.58
N SER A 94 -21.06 58.25 -24.10
CA SER A 94 -20.15 59.09 -23.27
C SER A 94 -20.81 60.38 -22.79
N VAL A 95 -21.75 60.95 -23.55
CA VAL A 95 -22.50 62.13 -23.12
C VAL A 95 -23.54 61.72 -22.07
N ALA A 96 -24.25 60.62 -22.30
CA ALA A 96 -25.20 60.06 -21.34
C ALA A 96 -24.54 59.78 -19.98
N GLU A 97 -23.38 59.12 -19.97
CA GLU A 97 -22.61 58.81 -18.75
C GLU A 97 -22.22 60.07 -17.96
N ASN A 98 -21.70 61.09 -18.65
CA ASN A 98 -21.35 62.37 -18.01
C ASN A 98 -22.58 63.05 -17.40
N VAL A 99 -23.73 62.98 -18.08
CA VAL A 99 -24.97 63.56 -17.54
C VAL A 99 -25.45 62.75 -16.33
N TYR A 100 -25.54 61.42 -16.42
CA TYR A 100 -25.96 60.55 -15.31
C TYR A 100 -25.11 60.77 -14.04
N THR A 101 -23.77 60.79 -14.19
CA THR A 101 -22.83 60.95 -13.07
C THR A 101 -22.81 62.36 -12.47
N SER A 102 -23.33 63.36 -13.19
CA SER A 102 -23.42 64.75 -12.69
C SER A 102 -24.64 65.02 -11.81
N ILE A 103 -25.64 64.11 -11.79
CA ILE A 103 -26.90 64.32 -11.08
C ILE A 103 -26.69 64.15 -9.58
N THR A 104 -26.99 65.20 -8.81
CA THR A 104 -27.03 65.15 -7.34
C THR A 104 -28.47 65.21 -6.87
N THR A 105 -28.92 64.20 -6.12
CA THR A 105 -30.29 64.11 -5.60
C THR A 105 -30.32 63.34 -4.30
N ASP A 106 -31.17 63.71 -3.34
CA ASP A 106 -31.40 62.92 -2.12
C ASP A 106 -32.54 61.89 -2.31
N ASN A 107 -33.17 61.86 -3.50
CA ASN A 107 -34.26 60.94 -3.78
C ASN A 107 -33.72 59.54 -4.13
N LYS A 108 -33.88 58.62 -3.18
CA LYS A 108 -33.47 57.23 -3.29
C LYS A 108 -33.97 56.51 -4.55
N ILE A 109 -35.22 56.75 -4.98
CA ILE A 109 -35.80 56.13 -6.18
C ILE A 109 -35.10 56.65 -7.44
N LEU A 110 -34.88 57.96 -7.53
CA LEU A 110 -34.18 58.55 -8.66
C LEU A 110 -32.71 58.09 -8.72
N MET A 111 -32.03 58.02 -7.56
CA MET A 111 -30.68 57.47 -7.49
C MET A 111 -30.65 56.02 -8.03
N THR A 112 -31.56 55.15 -7.59
CA THR A 112 -31.62 53.76 -8.09
C THR A 112 -31.88 53.69 -9.59
N GLU A 113 -32.78 54.54 -10.12
CA GLU A 113 -33.01 54.63 -11.56
C GLU A 113 -31.77 55.06 -12.34
N ILE A 114 -31.01 56.03 -11.84
CA ILE A 114 -29.75 56.48 -12.47
C ILE A 114 -28.72 55.34 -12.48
N VAL A 115 -28.56 54.65 -11.36
CA VAL A 115 -27.61 53.53 -11.22
C VAL A 115 -27.99 52.38 -12.17
N LEU A 116 -29.28 52.03 -12.31
CA LEU A 116 -29.73 51.00 -13.27
C LEU A 116 -29.50 51.40 -14.73
N GLN A 117 -29.63 52.69 -15.06
CA GLN A 117 -29.28 53.19 -16.39
C GLN A 117 -27.78 53.17 -16.65
N LEU A 118 -26.96 53.55 -15.65
CA LEU A 118 -25.50 53.41 -15.73
C LEU A 118 -25.06 51.97 -15.92
N LEU A 119 -25.74 51.00 -15.27
CA LEU A 119 -25.49 49.58 -15.48
C LEU A 119 -25.74 49.20 -16.95
N SER A 120 -26.91 49.57 -17.47
CA SER A 120 -27.28 49.28 -18.87
C SER A 120 -26.27 49.89 -19.85
N LEU A 121 -25.83 51.12 -19.57
CA LEU A 121 -24.81 51.83 -20.34
C LEU A 121 -23.45 51.13 -20.30
N TYR A 122 -22.98 50.71 -19.13
CA TYR A 122 -21.70 50.02 -19.02
C TYR A 122 -21.71 48.62 -19.64
N ILE A 123 -22.84 47.91 -19.58
CA ILE A 123 -23.04 46.64 -20.30
C ILE A 123 -22.93 46.87 -21.82
N GLU A 124 -23.59 47.90 -22.36
CA GLU A 124 -23.54 48.22 -23.79
C GLU A 124 -22.12 48.64 -24.24
N GLN A 125 -21.36 49.29 -23.37
CA GLN A 125 -19.95 49.63 -23.60
C GLN A 125 -18.98 48.45 -23.41
N ASN A 126 -19.43 47.28 -22.94
CA ASN A 126 -18.59 46.17 -22.48
C ASN A 126 -17.58 46.57 -21.37
N ASN A 127 -17.92 47.58 -20.56
CA ASN A 127 -17.11 48.03 -19.43
C ASN A 127 -17.56 47.31 -18.14
N PHE A 128 -17.20 46.03 -18.04
CA PHE A 128 -17.71 45.16 -16.98
C PHE A 128 -17.25 45.57 -15.58
N ASP A 129 -16.02 46.08 -15.40
CA ASP A 129 -15.55 46.55 -14.09
C ASP A 129 -16.47 47.63 -13.51
N SER A 130 -16.91 48.58 -14.35
CA SER A 130 -17.83 49.63 -13.94
C SER A 130 -19.25 49.09 -13.76
N ALA A 131 -19.68 48.15 -14.59
CA ALA A 131 -20.97 47.47 -14.45
C ALA A 131 -21.07 46.74 -13.09
N PHE A 132 -20.02 46.00 -12.68
CA PHE A 132 -19.94 45.32 -11.38
C PHE A 132 -20.02 46.30 -10.21
N ALA A 133 -19.28 47.42 -10.28
CA ALA A 133 -19.33 48.44 -9.23
C ALA A 133 -20.75 49.04 -9.09
N VAL A 134 -21.38 49.37 -10.21
CA VAL A 134 -22.71 50.00 -10.25
C VAL A 134 -23.81 49.04 -9.80
N ILE A 135 -23.80 47.77 -10.19
CA ILE A 135 -24.83 46.83 -9.72
C ILE A 135 -24.69 46.53 -8.23
N LYS A 136 -23.47 46.45 -7.71
CA LYS A 136 -23.22 46.33 -6.26
C LYS A 136 -23.72 47.57 -5.51
N GLU A 137 -23.50 48.76 -6.07
CA GLU A 137 -24.08 50.00 -5.56
C GLU A 137 -25.61 49.95 -5.57
N ALA A 138 -26.24 49.52 -6.68
CA ALA A 138 -27.70 49.43 -6.80
C ALA A 138 -28.34 48.57 -5.70
N VAL A 139 -27.77 47.38 -5.47
CA VAL A 139 -28.22 46.44 -4.43
C VAL A 139 -28.03 47.06 -3.04
N SER A 140 -26.87 47.69 -2.77
CA SER A 140 -26.62 48.32 -1.47
C SER A 140 -27.52 49.53 -1.20
N LEU A 141 -27.84 50.28 -2.26
CA LEU A 141 -28.65 51.49 -2.19
C LEU A 141 -30.11 51.13 -1.90
N ASN A 142 -30.74 50.31 -2.74
CA ASN A 142 -32.17 50.03 -2.63
C ASN A 142 -32.56 48.61 -3.11
N PRO A 143 -32.31 47.57 -2.30
CA PRO A 143 -32.53 46.18 -2.72
C PRO A 143 -34.02 45.85 -2.96
N ASP A 144 -34.94 46.56 -2.28
CA ASP A 144 -36.39 46.39 -2.46
C ASP A 144 -36.95 47.14 -3.69
N TYR A 145 -36.11 47.88 -4.42
CA TYR A 145 -36.55 48.51 -5.65
C TYR A 145 -36.88 47.44 -6.71
N PRO A 146 -37.98 47.59 -7.48
CA PRO A 146 -38.46 46.54 -8.37
C PRO A 146 -37.36 45.96 -9.27
N ASN A 147 -37.21 44.64 -9.22
CA ASN A 147 -36.28 43.83 -10.02
C ASN A 147 -34.77 44.09 -9.79
N VAL A 148 -34.34 44.97 -8.87
CA VAL A 148 -32.88 45.25 -8.71
C VAL A 148 -32.09 44.00 -8.41
N THR A 149 -32.54 43.21 -7.44
CA THR A 149 -31.85 41.99 -7.03
C THR A 149 -31.98 40.87 -8.08
N THR A 150 -33.08 40.86 -8.85
CA THR A 150 -33.23 39.97 -10.01
C THR A 150 -32.26 40.34 -11.14
N ILE A 151 -32.12 41.64 -11.46
CA ILE A 151 -31.17 42.15 -12.45
C ILE A 151 -29.73 41.83 -12.01
N ALA A 152 -29.42 42.05 -10.72
CA ALA A 152 -28.11 41.73 -10.16
C ALA A 152 -27.77 40.25 -10.29
N ARG A 153 -28.71 39.36 -9.93
CA ARG A 153 -28.54 37.92 -10.10
C ARG A 153 -28.28 37.55 -11.55
N SER A 154 -29.15 37.97 -12.47
CA SER A 154 -28.99 37.64 -13.90
C SER A 154 -27.68 38.15 -14.46
N PHE A 155 -27.25 39.36 -14.07
CA PHE A 155 -25.96 39.91 -14.48
C PHE A 155 -24.80 39.04 -13.98
N TYR A 156 -24.77 38.68 -12.69
CA TYR A 156 -23.70 37.83 -12.15
C TYR A 156 -23.67 36.44 -12.78
N GLU A 157 -24.83 35.81 -13.01
CA GLU A 157 -24.93 34.51 -13.68
C GLU A 157 -24.45 34.58 -15.15
N GLU A 158 -24.83 35.63 -15.89
CA GLU A 158 -24.38 35.84 -17.28
C GLU A 158 -22.86 36.08 -17.38
N GLN A 159 -22.27 36.76 -16.40
CA GLN A 159 -20.84 36.99 -16.32
C GLN A 159 -20.06 35.82 -15.69
N GLN A 160 -20.75 34.77 -15.23
CA GLN A 160 -20.17 33.63 -14.51
C GLN A 160 -19.45 34.01 -13.20
N ASP A 161 -19.81 35.15 -12.59
CA ASP A 161 -19.30 35.57 -11.28
C ASP A 161 -20.17 34.98 -10.17
N PHE A 162 -19.97 33.69 -9.91
CA PHE A 162 -20.76 32.96 -8.91
C PHE A 162 -20.42 33.37 -7.47
N ASP A 163 -19.25 33.96 -7.21
CA ASP A 163 -18.91 34.48 -5.88
C ASP A 163 -19.85 35.64 -5.51
N SER A 164 -20.02 36.61 -6.43
CA SER A 164 -20.98 37.72 -6.24
C SER A 164 -22.45 37.23 -6.24
N ALA A 165 -22.77 36.22 -7.05
CA ALA A 165 -24.12 35.64 -7.06
C ALA A 165 -24.48 34.96 -5.73
N VAL A 166 -23.53 34.23 -5.12
CA VAL A 166 -23.68 33.62 -3.79
C VAL A 166 -23.74 34.71 -2.71
N GLU A 167 -22.88 35.74 -2.78
CA GLU A 167 -22.94 36.88 -1.86
C GLU A 167 -24.32 37.53 -1.86
N LEU A 168 -24.90 37.77 -3.05
CA LEU A 168 -26.25 38.30 -3.20
C LEU A 168 -27.31 37.37 -2.61
N ALA A 169 -27.28 36.08 -2.93
CA ALA A 169 -28.26 35.12 -2.45
C ALA A 169 -28.25 34.97 -0.92
N VAL A 170 -27.06 34.94 -0.31
CA VAL A 170 -26.89 34.89 1.15
C VAL A 170 -27.44 36.15 1.81
N ASN A 171 -27.06 37.33 1.32
CA ASN A 171 -27.50 38.58 1.91
C ASN A 171 -29.01 38.78 1.78
N GLU A 172 -29.57 38.47 0.61
CA GLU A 172 -31.01 38.61 0.39
C GLU A 172 -31.82 37.57 1.16
N LEU A 173 -31.36 36.32 1.27
CA LEU A 173 -31.99 35.31 2.11
C LEU A 173 -32.06 35.76 3.57
N ILE A 174 -30.95 36.28 4.13
CA ILE A 174 -30.91 36.77 5.51
C ILE A 174 -31.83 37.98 5.69
N ARG A 175 -31.89 38.87 4.70
CA ARG A 175 -32.65 40.13 4.78
C ARG A 175 -34.15 39.93 4.62
N THR A 176 -34.58 39.07 3.70
CA THR A 176 -36.00 38.90 3.34
C THR A 176 -36.65 37.68 3.96
N GLU A 177 -35.86 36.72 4.47
CA GLU A 177 -36.34 35.46 5.03
C GLU A 177 -37.27 34.70 4.05
N SER A 178 -37.08 34.90 2.73
CA SER A 178 -38.03 34.47 1.71
C SER A 178 -37.60 33.20 1.00
N TYR A 179 -38.55 32.28 0.80
CA TYR A 179 -38.35 31.01 0.08
C TYR A 179 -37.65 31.12 -1.30
N PRO A 180 -37.92 32.13 -2.17
CA PRO A 180 -37.23 32.21 -3.45
C PRO A 180 -35.71 32.33 -3.35
N TRP A 181 -35.18 33.10 -2.39
CA TRP A 181 -33.73 33.24 -2.23
C TRP A 181 -33.08 32.01 -1.57
N PHE A 182 -33.87 31.27 -0.78
CA PHE A 182 -33.47 29.96 -0.29
C PHE A 182 -33.21 28.98 -1.45
N GLU A 183 -34.16 28.86 -2.39
CA GLU A 183 -34.02 27.97 -3.56
C GLU A 183 -32.79 28.34 -4.40
N VAL A 184 -32.53 29.64 -4.59
CA VAL A 184 -31.35 30.13 -5.32
C VAL A 184 -30.06 29.73 -4.63
N LEU A 185 -29.97 29.97 -3.32
CA LEU A 185 -28.77 29.61 -2.57
C LEU A 185 -28.53 28.11 -2.58
N LYS A 186 -29.59 27.32 -2.38
CA LYS A 186 -29.53 25.85 -2.44
C LYS A 186 -29.04 25.37 -3.81
N GLU A 187 -29.58 25.92 -4.90
CA GLU A 187 -29.17 25.61 -6.27
C GLU A 187 -27.66 25.86 -6.49
N TYR A 188 -27.12 26.96 -5.95
CA TYR A 188 -25.69 27.26 -6.07
C TYR A 188 -24.81 26.30 -5.26
N ILE A 189 -25.26 25.90 -4.07
CA ILE A 189 -24.56 24.92 -3.24
C ILE A 189 -24.54 23.55 -3.94
N ASP A 190 -25.68 23.09 -4.44
CA ASP A 190 -25.84 21.81 -5.13
C ASP A 190 -25.01 21.74 -6.44
N LYS A 191 -24.87 22.88 -7.13
CA LYS A 191 -23.99 23.00 -8.31
C LYS A 191 -22.50 23.08 -7.97
N GLY A 192 -22.14 23.17 -6.68
CA GLY A 192 -20.76 23.20 -6.21
C GLY A 192 -20.08 24.58 -6.31
N PHE A 193 -20.83 25.67 -6.51
CA PHE A 193 -20.25 27.01 -6.58
C PHE A 193 -19.75 27.52 -5.23
N THR A 194 -20.09 26.85 -4.12
CA THR A 194 -19.72 27.26 -2.76
C THR A 194 -18.57 26.45 -2.15
N LYS A 195 -18.03 25.43 -2.85
CA LYS A 195 -17.05 24.47 -2.29
C LYS A 195 -15.78 25.12 -1.71
N ASN A 196 -15.33 26.22 -2.33
CA ASN A 196 -14.12 26.94 -1.92
C ASN A 196 -14.37 28.00 -0.83
N ILE A 197 -15.64 28.26 -0.49
CA ILE A 197 -16.00 29.23 0.54
C ILE A 197 -15.81 28.59 1.92
N SER A 198 -15.39 29.36 2.92
CA SER A 198 -15.25 28.85 4.29
C SER A 198 -16.63 28.53 4.88
N PRO A 199 -16.84 27.37 5.52
CA PRO A 199 -18.10 26.98 6.15
C PRO A 199 -18.72 28.04 7.08
N ASP A 200 -17.89 28.74 7.85
CA ASP A 200 -18.24 29.81 8.79
C ASP A 200 -18.93 31.02 8.11
N TYR A 201 -18.75 31.21 6.79
CA TYR A 201 -19.49 32.20 6.01
C TYR A 201 -21.01 31.97 6.07
N PHE A 202 -21.45 30.70 6.09
CA PHE A 202 -22.85 30.33 6.07
C PHE A 202 -23.50 30.33 7.46
N TYR A 203 -22.75 30.56 8.54
CA TYR A 203 -23.27 30.48 9.91
C TYR A 203 -24.52 31.36 10.13
N LYS A 204 -24.52 32.60 9.61
CA LYS A 204 -25.68 33.49 9.74
C LYS A 204 -26.90 33.02 8.95
N VAL A 205 -26.68 32.37 7.80
CA VAL A 205 -27.76 31.75 7.02
C VAL A 205 -28.39 30.63 7.82
N LEU A 206 -27.56 29.76 8.41
CA LEU A 206 -28.01 28.66 9.27
C LEU A 206 -28.82 29.16 10.46
N VAL A 207 -28.35 30.20 11.17
CA VAL A 207 -29.11 30.84 12.26
C VAL A 207 -30.46 31.38 11.78
N THR A 208 -30.49 32.05 10.62
CA THR A 208 -31.71 32.65 10.09
C THR A 208 -32.73 31.57 9.72
N LEU A 209 -32.31 30.55 8.97
CA LEU A 209 -33.19 29.46 8.55
C LEU A 209 -33.70 28.63 9.73
N ASN A 210 -32.85 28.33 10.73
CA ASN A 210 -33.29 27.58 11.91
C ASN A 210 -34.43 28.30 12.67
N ASN A 211 -34.45 29.64 12.67
CA ASN A 211 -35.49 30.44 13.31
C ASN A 211 -36.76 30.60 12.44
N VAL A 212 -36.61 30.63 11.12
CA VAL A 212 -37.70 30.92 10.17
C VAL A 212 -38.40 29.64 9.73
N ASP A 213 -37.66 28.64 9.27
CA ASP A 213 -38.16 27.40 8.69
C ASP A 213 -37.14 26.26 8.84
N GLN A 214 -37.42 25.34 9.77
CA GLN A 214 -36.56 24.19 10.07
C GLN A 214 -36.41 23.22 8.88
N VAL A 215 -37.39 23.14 7.97
CA VAL A 215 -37.28 22.26 6.79
C VAL A 215 -36.29 22.85 5.78
N GLN A 216 -36.34 24.17 5.57
CA GLN A 216 -35.34 24.84 4.74
C GLN A 216 -33.95 24.77 5.38
N PHE A 217 -33.88 24.91 6.71
CA PHE A 217 -32.63 24.73 7.45
C PHE A 217 -31.99 23.36 7.19
N THR A 218 -32.74 22.26 7.38
CA THR A 218 -32.18 20.91 7.17
C THR A 218 -31.73 20.69 5.74
N GLN A 219 -32.50 21.16 4.74
CA GLN A 219 -32.12 21.06 3.34
C GLN A 219 -30.80 21.80 3.00
N ILE A 220 -30.58 22.98 3.57
CA ILE A 220 -29.32 23.73 3.36
C ILE A 220 -28.16 23.05 4.09
N VAL A 221 -28.37 22.54 5.30
CA VAL A 221 -27.35 21.77 6.03
C VAL A 221 -26.96 20.54 5.20
N SER A 222 -27.90 19.76 4.69
CA SER A 222 -27.62 18.59 3.84
C SER A 222 -26.87 18.97 2.57
N SER A 223 -27.33 20.00 1.85
CA SER A 223 -26.66 20.48 0.63
C SER A 223 -25.21 20.93 0.92
N LEU A 224 -24.96 21.65 2.02
CA LEU A 224 -23.60 22.05 2.41
C LEU A 224 -22.76 20.84 2.82
N TRP A 225 -23.33 19.89 3.56
CA TRP A 225 -22.67 18.66 3.98
C TRP A 225 -22.15 17.86 2.79
N HIS A 226 -23.01 17.65 1.78
CA HIS A 226 -22.63 16.97 0.54
C HIS A 226 -21.68 17.78 -0.33
N SER A 227 -21.80 19.12 -0.34
CA SER A 227 -20.93 19.98 -1.13
C SER A 227 -19.48 19.96 -0.63
N TYR A 228 -19.28 19.97 0.69
CA TYR A 228 -17.96 19.91 1.32
C TYR A 228 -17.41 18.49 1.47
N LYS A 229 -18.22 17.44 1.29
CA LYS A 229 -17.75 16.07 1.33
C LYS A 229 -16.64 15.86 0.30
N ASP A 230 -15.58 15.16 0.71
CA ASP A 230 -14.34 14.92 -0.07
C ASP A 230 -13.52 16.18 -0.43
N GLU A 231 -13.90 17.37 0.06
CA GLU A 231 -13.18 18.62 -0.19
C GLU A 231 -12.26 19.00 0.98
N GLN A 232 -11.30 19.91 0.73
CA GLN A 232 -10.33 20.35 1.76
C GLN A 232 -10.98 20.95 3.01
N ASN A 233 -12.16 21.57 2.87
CA ASN A 233 -12.88 22.22 3.96
C ASN A 233 -13.80 21.28 4.75
N TYR A 234 -13.80 19.97 4.48
CA TYR A 234 -14.75 19.04 5.12
C TYR A 234 -14.65 19.00 6.64
N LEU A 235 -13.45 18.84 7.21
CA LEU A 235 -13.27 18.84 8.66
C LEU A 235 -13.63 20.19 9.31
N LEU A 236 -13.43 21.29 8.57
CA LEU A 236 -13.84 22.62 9.02
C LEU A 236 -15.36 22.78 9.02
N TRP A 237 -16.04 22.18 8.03
CA TRP A 237 -17.50 22.09 8.00
C TRP A 237 -18.01 21.29 9.21
N LEU A 238 -17.44 20.12 9.49
CA LEU A 238 -17.81 19.30 10.64
C LEU A 238 -17.68 20.06 11.96
N ASN A 239 -16.58 20.80 12.16
CA ASN A 239 -16.42 21.67 13.32
C ASN A 239 -17.50 22.76 13.38
N THR A 240 -17.76 23.44 12.25
CA THR A 240 -18.73 24.54 12.18
C THR A 240 -20.14 24.06 12.49
N ILE A 241 -20.56 22.94 11.90
CA ILE A 241 -21.90 22.40 12.10
C ILE A 241 -22.05 21.81 13.51
N ASN A 242 -21.00 21.15 14.04
CA ASN A 242 -21.01 20.65 15.41
C ASN A 242 -21.16 21.77 16.44
N GLU A 243 -20.39 22.85 16.30
CA GLU A 243 -20.51 24.03 17.16
C GLU A 243 -21.88 24.69 17.04
N PHE A 244 -22.49 24.68 15.85
CA PHE A 244 -23.85 25.17 15.66
C PHE A 244 -24.87 24.33 16.45
N PHE A 245 -24.82 23.00 16.31
CA PHE A 245 -25.79 22.09 16.93
C PHE A 245 -25.72 22.06 18.47
N ILE A 246 -24.57 22.40 19.06
CA ILE A 246 -24.44 22.58 20.52
C ILE A 246 -25.41 23.66 21.04
N HIS A 247 -25.61 24.74 20.28
CA HIS A 247 -26.34 25.92 20.73
C HIS A 247 -27.83 25.96 20.37
N ILE A 248 -28.33 25.01 19.57
CA ILE A 248 -29.74 24.98 19.17
C ILE A 248 -30.57 24.05 20.07
N GLU A 249 -31.84 24.37 20.27
CA GLU A 249 -32.80 23.47 20.92
C GLU A 249 -33.42 22.56 19.86
N ILE A 250 -33.34 21.24 20.08
CA ILE A 250 -33.89 20.24 19.17
C ILE A 250 -35.10 19.60 19.84
N HIS A 251 -36.21 19.53 19.12
CA HIS A 251 -37.40 18.80 19.52
C HIS A 251 -37.55 17.58 18.62
N SER A 252 -37.89 16.44 19.22
CA SER A 252 -38.07 15.17 18.51
C SER A 252 -39.10 15.32 17.39
N SER A 253 -38.64 15.24 16.14
CA SER A 253 -39.47 15.31 14.94
C SER A 253 -38.76 14.63 13.77
N ASP A 254 -39.54 14.09 12.84
CA ASP A 254 -39.03 13.38 11.64
C ASP A 254 -38.20 14.29 10.70
N ILE A 255 -38.20 15.62 10.93
CA ILE A 255 -37.43 16.59 10.14
C ILE A 255 -35.91 16.37 10.30
N TRP A 256 -35.49 15.76 11.41
CA TRP A 256 -34.08 15.54 11.75
C TRP A 256 -33.51 14.23 11.22
N ASP A 257 -34.33 13.33 10.66
CA ASP A 257 -33.90 12.00 10.23
C ASP A 257 -32.80 12.06 9.16
N GLU A 258 -32.90 13.01 8.21
CA GLU A 258 -31.88 13.22 7.19
C GLU A 258 -30.54 13.68 7.79
N ILE A 259 -30.59 14.59 8.77
CA ILE A 259 -29.40 15.07 9.47
C ILE A 259 -28.79 13.97 10.33
N SER A 260 -29.61 13.18 11.01
CA SER A 260 -29.16 12.00 11.76
C SER A 260 -28.44 11.00 10.86
N SER A 261 -28.94 10.77 9.64
CA SER A 261 -28.27 9.91 8.65
C SER A 261 -26.91 10.47 8.23
N LEU A 262 -26.79 11.78 8.03
CA LEU A 262 -25.51 12.41 7.70
C LEU A 262 -24.48 12.27 8.84
N TYR A 263 -24.90 12.42 10.09
CA TYR A 263 -24.06 12.17 11.25
C TYR A 263 -23.60 10.71 11.32
N GLU A 264 -24.51 9.76 11.11
CA GLU A 264 -24.22 8.32 11.09
C GLU A 264 -23.19 7.98 10.00
N GLU A 265 -23.45 8.39 8.75
CA GLU A 265 -22.53 8.17 7.62
C GLU A 265 -21.16 8.78 7.89
N THR A 266 -21.13 10.02 8.40
CA THR A 266 -19.89 10.74 8.71
C THR A 266 -19.10 10.03 9.81
N TYR A 267 -19.76 9.61 10.89
CA TYR A 267 -19.11 8.88 11.98
C TYR A 267 -18.43 7.61 11.45
N PHE A 268 -19.14 6.80 10.67
CA PHE A 268 -18.59 5.57 10.11
C PHE A 268 -17.47 5.83 9.11
N GLU A 269 -17.54 6.88 8.31
CA GLU A 269 -16.46 7.29 7.39
C GLU A 269 -15.19 7.68 8.16
N LEU A 270 -15.33 8.47 9.24
CA LEU A 270 -14.20 8.94 10.02
C LEU A 270 -13.45 7.82 10.75
N ILE A 271 -14.18 6.81 11.26
CA ILE A 271 -13.59 5.69 12.02
C ILE A 271 -13.14 4.50 11.14
N GLN A 272 -13.17 4.63 9.81
CA GLN A 272 -12.67 3.61 8.87
C GLN A 272 -11.14 3.58 8.74
N GLY A 273 -10.42 4.47 9.43
CA GLY A 273 -8.94 4.45 9.49
C GLY A 273 -8.23 5.34 8.47
N GLN A 274 -8.96 6.20 7.74
CA GLN A 274 -8.37 7.16 6.80
C GLN A 274 -7.77 8.40 7.48
N TYR A 275 -8.30 8.75 8.66
CA TYR A 275 -7.88 9.92 9.45
C TYR A 275 -7.02 9.48 10.63
N MET A 276 -6.06 10.31 11.02
CA MET A 276 -5.27 10.09 12.24
C MET A 276 -6.14 10.36 13.46
N LEU A 277 -5.94 9.58 14.53
CA LEU A 277 -6.74 9.69 15.75
C LEU A 277 -6.68 11.10 16.36
N ARG A 278 -5.53 11.78 16.25
CA ARG A 278 -5.36 13.18 16.69
C ARG A 278 -6.29 14.16 15.99
N GLN A 279 -6.64 13.93 14.73
CA GLN A 279 -7.57 14.78 13.99
C GLN A 279 -9.02 14.52 14.42
N LEU A 280 -9.33 13.26 14.73
CA LEU A 280 -10.66 12.81 15.14
C LEU A 280 -11.00 13.21 16.57
N HIS A 281 -10.00 13.28 17.45
CA HIS A 281 -10.17 13.49 18.87
C HIS A 281 -10.89 14.81 19.23
N ASP A 282 -10.76 15.83 18.40
CA ASP A 282 -11.43 17.13 18.61
C ASP A 282 -12.80 17.22 17.90
N ILE A 283 -13.12 16.28 16.99
CA ILE A 283 -14.34 16.29 16.16
C ILE A 283 -15.37 15.30 16.69
N ILE A 284 -14.95 14.06 16.96
CA ILE A 284 -15.84 12.94 17.28
C ILE A 284 -16.70 13.20 18.53
N PRO A 285 -16.18 13.74 19.65
CA PRO A 285 -17.02 13.96 20.84
C PRO A 285 -18.24 14.84 20.54
N ASN A 286 -18.03 16.00 19.92
CA ASN A 286 -19.12 16.90 19.56
C ASN A 286 -20.02 16.29 18.47
N LEU A 287 -19.46 15.54 17.52
CA LEU A 287 -20.21 14.82 16.50
C LEU A 287 -21.17 13.81 17.14
N LEU A 288 -20.69 13.01 18.08
CA LEU A 288 -21.48 11.99 18.79
C LEU A 288 -22.55 12.61 19.69
N THR A 289 -22.21 13.65 20.47
CA THR A 289 -23.18 14.39 21.28
C THR A 289 -24.29 14.97 20.41
N ASN A 290 -23.93 15.59 19.27
CA ASN A 290 -24.93 16.15 18.37
C ASN A 290 -25.75 15.07 17.64
N TRP A 291 -25.14 13.95 17.27
CA TRP A 291 -25.85 12.81 16.68
C TRP A 291 -26.89 12.24 17.66
N LEU A 292 -26.50 12.03 18.92
CA LEU A 292 -27.40 11.59 19.99
C LEU A 292 -28.55 12.58 20.20
N LYS A 293 -28.29 13.88 20.06
CA LYS A 293 -29.29 14.95 20.21
C LYS A 293 -30.30 15.01 19.05
N VAL A 294 -29.91 14.68 17.82
CA VAL A 294 -30.80 14.73 16.64
C VAL A 294 -31.52 13.42 16.34
N VAL A 295 -31.00 12.28 16.81
CA VAL A 295 -31.54 10.96 16.44
C VAL A 295 -32.96 10.77 16.99
N ASN A 296 -33.80 10.14 16.19
CA ASN A 296 -35.10 9.67 16.67
C ASN A 296 -34.87 8.60 17.76
N PRO A 297 -35.55 8.65 18.93
CA PRO A 297 -35.39 7.65 19.99
C PRO A 297 -35.55 6.19 19.53
N SER A 298 -36.32 5.92 18.45
CA SER A 298 -36.41 4.56 17.88
C SER A 298 -35.11 4.07 17.23
N HIS A 299 -34.22 4.97 16.82
CA HIS A 299 -32.95 4.66 16.16
C HIS A 299 -31.72 4.98 17.04
N ALA A 300 -31.94 5.31 18.32
CA ALA A 300 -30.88 5.77 19.22
C ALA A 300 -29.82 4.71 19.60
N VAL A 301 -30.03 3.43 19.28
CA VAL A 301 -29.12 2.34 19.67
C VAL A 301 -27.68 2.57 19.22
N PHE A 302 -27.45 2.86 17.94
CA PHE A 302 -26.12 3.07 17.39
C PHE A 302 -25.40 4.32 17.93
N PRO A 303 -26.01 5.52 17.94
CA PRO A 303 -25.38 6.71 18.51
C PRO A 303 -25.10 6.56 20.00
N SER A 304 -26.03 5.99 20.78
CA SER A 304 -25.79 5.73 22.20
C SER A 304 -24.62 4.77 22.40
N ALA A 305 -24.57 3.68 21.61
CA ALA A 305 -23.45 2.74 21.69
C ALA A 305 -22.11 3.37 21.29
N ALA A 306 -22.12 4.28 20.31
CA ALA A 306 -20.93 5.01 19.90
C ALA A 306 -20.43 5.97 21.00
N VAL A 307 -21.34 6.70 21.67
CA VAL A 307 -21.03 7.57 22.81
C VAL A 307 -20.38 6.77 23.94
N LEU A 308 -20.98 5.65 24.34
CA LEU A 308 -20.46 4.82 25.43
C LEU A 308 -19.11 4.18 25.08
N ALA A 309 -18.96 3.65 23.85
CA ALA A 309 -17.71 3.08 23.40
C ALA A 309 -16.58 4.13 23.33
N TRP A 310 -16.90 5.36 22.90
CA TRP A 310 -15.95 6.45 22.84
C TRP A 310 -15.51 6.91 24.24
N ASP A 311 -16.43 7.09 25.18
CA ASP A 311 -16.08 7.49 26.55
C ASP A 311 -15.25 6.42 27.27
N GLU A 312 -15.50 5.14 27.01
CA GLU A 312 -14.72 4.06 27.63
C GLU A 312 -13.27 4.03 27.13
N ILE A 313 -13.05 4.22 25.83
CA ILE A 313 -11.69 4.25 25.25
C ILE A 313 -11.00 5.59 25.47
N PHE A 314 -11.76 6.70 25.42
CA PHE A 314 -11.26 8.06 25.60
C PHE A 314 -12.04 8.81 26.69
N PRO A 315 -11.80 8.48 27.98
CA PRO A 315 -12.56 9.05 29.08
C PRO A 315 -12.47 10.58 29.14
N SER A 316 -13.50 11.22 29.69
CA SER A 316 -13.57 12.67 29.96
C SER A 316 -13.64 13.58 28.72
N LYS A 317 -14.01 13.03 27.56
CA LYS A 317 -14.18 13.79 26.31
C LYS A 317 -15.64 14.15 26.01
N ILE A 318 -16.58 13.41 26.57
CA ILE A 318 -18.02 13.64 26.45
C ILE A 318 -18.55 14.03 27.84
N ASP A 319 -19.51 14.96 27.88
CA ASP A 319 -20.10 15.41 29.15
C ASP A 319 -20.92 14.29 29.81
N SER A 320 -20.87 14.21 31.14
CA SER A 320 -21.57 13.16 31.90
C SER A 320 -23.09 13.17 31.76
N ALA A 321 -23.66 14.30 31.35
CA ALA A 321 -25.08 14.40 31.03
C ALA A 321 -25.44 13.63 29.75
N ASP A 322 -24.59 13.72 28.71
CA ASP A 322 -24.81 13.04 27.43
C ASP A 322 -24.57 11.53 27.54
N ILE A 323 -23.58 11.12 28.35
CA ILE A 323 -23.33 9.71 28.67
C ILE A 323 -24.57 9.09 29.32
N LYS A 324 -25.15 9.79 30.30
CA LYS A 324 -26.35 9.33 30.98
C LYS A 324 -27.56 9.27 30.04
N ASP A 325 -27.70 10.24 29.14
CA ASP A 325 -28.78 10.24 28.14
C ASP A 325 -28.63 9.05 27.18
N ALA A 326 -27.40 8.72 26.77
CA ALA A 326 -27.12 7.53 25.98
C ALA A 326 -27.51 6.22 26.70
N GLU A 327 -27.18 6.09 27.99
CA GLU A 327 -27.60 4.95 28.83
C GLU A 327 -29.12 4.84 28.93
N ASP A 328 -29.79 5.97 29.21
CA ASP A 328 -31.24 6.03 29.33
C ASP A 328 -31.89 5.61 28.00
N LEU A 329 -31.46 6.15 26.86
CA LEU A 329 -31.97 5.80 25.52
C LEU A 329 -31.76 4.33 25.15
N LEU A 330 -30.61 3.73 25.51
CA LEU A 330 -30.36 2.31 25.30
C LEU A 330 -31.32 1.44 26.09
N SER A 331 -31.58 1.80 27.36
CA SER A 331 -32.46 1.02 28.24
C SER A 331 -33.92 0.95 27.75
N TYR A 332 -34.37 1.96 27.00
CA TYR A 332 -35.73 2.03 26.45
C TYR A 332 -35.83 1.53 25.01
N SER A 333 -34.72 1.16 24.38
CA SER A 333 -34.72 0.70 22.99
C SER A 333 -35.28 -0.72 22.87
N ILE A 334 -36.31 -0.87 22.02
CA ILE A 334 -37.00 -2.16 21.75
C ILE A 334 -36.49 -2.77 20.42
N ASN A 335 -35.70 -2.01 19.65
CA ASN A 335 -35.33 -2.37 18.29
C ASN A 335 -34.12 -3.30 18.27
N HIS A 336 -34.33 -4.48 17.68
CA HIS A 336 -33.29 -5.47 17.45
C HIS A 336 -32.38 -4.97 16.31
N VAL A 337 -31.18 -4.53 16.65
CA VAL A 337 -30.13 -4.22 15.67
C VAL A 337 -29.53 -5.53 15.16
N ASN A 338 -29.18 -5.60 13.88
CA ASN A 338 -28.47 -6.73 13.29
C ASN A 338 -26.99 -6.69 13.70
N GLY A 339 -26.69 -7.09 14.94
CA GLY A 339 -25.34 -7.07 15.50
C GLY A 339 -24.36 -7.97 14.75
N LEU A 340 -24.85 -9.06 14.15
CA LEU A 340 -24.04 -10.00 13.38
C LEU A 340 -23.48 -9.34 12.12
N GLU A 341 -24.32 -8.68 11.33
CA GLU A 341 -23.93 -8.00 10.09
C GLU A 341 -22.91 -6.88 10.36
N TYR A 342 -23.15 -6.07 11.40
CA TYR A 342 -22.22 -5.00 11.77
C TYR A 342 -20.85 -5.55 12.23
N SER A 343 -20.85 -6.65 12.98
CA SER A 343 -19.63 -7.33 13.41
C SER A 343 -18.85 -7.95 12.24
N LEU A 344 -19.55 -8.49 11.24
CA LEU A 344 -18.92 -9.00 10.02
C LEU A 344 -18.27 -7.87 9.21
N HIS A 345 -18.95 -6.73 9.06
CA HIS A 345 -18.38 -5.56 8.39
C HIS A 345 -17.13 -5.03 9.12
N LEU A 346 -17.09 -5.08 10.45
CA LEU A 346 -15.88 -4.79 11.23
C LEU A 346 -14.75 -5.78 10.91
N PHE A 347 -15.03 -7.08 10.90
CA PHE A 347 -14.03 -8.08 10.55
C PHE A 347 -13.49 -7.91 9.11
N GLU A 348 -14.35 -7.60 8.15
CA GLU A 348 -13.96 -7.28 6.77
C GLU A 348 -13.07 -6.04 6.70
N SER A 349 -13.41 -4.98 7.45
CA SER A 349 -12.59 -3.76 7.54
C SER A 349 -11.18 -4.06 8.08
N ILE A 350 -11.09 -4.88 9.14
CA ILE A 350 -9.80 -5.31 9.72
C ILE A 350 -9.01 -6.13 8.69
N THR A 351 -9.68 -7.05 7.99
CA THR A 351 -9.06 -7.91 6.97
C THR A 351 -8.51 -7.09 5.82
N HIS A 352 -9.27 -6.12 5.32
CA HIS A 352 -8.86 -5.23 4.23
C HIS A 352 -7.64 -4.40 4.64
N TRP A 353 -7.70 -3.77 5.81
CA TRP A 353 -6.59 -2.98 6.35
C TRP A 353 -5.30 -3.81 6.52
N ALA A 354 -5.42 -5.03 7.05
CA ALA A 354 -4.27 -5.93 7.21
C ALA A 354 -3.64 -6.30 5.85
N GLN A 355 -4.46 -6.57 4.83
CA GLN A 355 -3.98 -6.86 3.47
C GLN A 355 -3.24 -5.68 2.85
N GLU A 356 -3.76 -4.46 2.96
CA GLU A 356 -3.09 -3.25 2.44
C GLU A 356 -1.72 -3.00 3.09
N HIS A 357 -1.51 -3.50 4.31
CA HIS A 357 -0.28 -3.35 5.07
C HIS A 357 0.62 -4.61 5.04
N ASP A 358 0.34 -5.57 4.15
CA ASP A 358 1.02 -6.87 4.04
C ASP A 358 1.09 -7.64 5.38
N LEU A 359 0.08 -7.52 6.23
CA LEU A 359 -0.04 -8.29 7.47
C LEU A 359 -0.88 -9.53 7.21
N GLU A 360 -0.34 -10.70 7.53
CA GLU A 360 -1.05 -11.96 7.40
C GLU A 360 -2.18 -12.04 8.42
N MET A 361 -3.42 -12.10 7.93
CA MET A 361 -4.58 -12.45 8.73
C MET A 361 -4.52 -13.96 8.96
N GLY A 362 -4.41 -14.42 10.21
CA GLY A 362 -4.35 -15.85 10.50
C GLY A 362 -5.54 -16.58 9.86
N ASN A 363 -5.27 -17.48 8.91
CA ASN A 363 -6.29 -18.11 8.06
C ASN A 363 -7.36 -18.84 8.89
N ARG A 364 -6.98 -19.37 10.07
CA ARG A 364 -7.89 -19.98 11.03
C ARG A 364 -8.96 -19.01 11.53
N PHE A 365 -8.61 -17.75 11.83
CA PHE A 365 -9.57 -16.74 12.27
C PHE A 365 -10.57 -16.41 11.16
N SER A 366 -10.08 -16.14 9.95
CA SER A 366 -10.93 -15.86 8.79
C SER A 366 -11.90 -17.01 8.50
N TRP A 367 -11.42 -18.24 8.59
CA TRP A 367 -12.27 -19.42 8.45
C TRP A 367 -13.32 -19.48 9.57
N LEU A 368 -12.92 -19.40 10.86
CA LEU A 368 -13.84 -19.44 12.01
C LEU A 368 -14.92 -18.34 11.97
N VAL A 369 -14.58 -17.16 11.48
CA VAL A 369 -15.56 -16.06 11.29
C VAL A 369 -16.56 -16.42 10.20
N GLY A 370 -16.11 -16.91 9.04
CA GLY A 370 -17.00 -17.39 7.98
C GLY A 370 -17.91 -18.54 8.45
N GLU A 371 -17.40 -19.38 9.34
CA GLU A 371 -18.15 -20.46 9.96
C GLU A 371 -19.25 -20.00 10.91
N LEU A 372 -19.03 -18.92 11.65
CA LEU A 372 -20.04 -18.33 12.53
C LEU A 372 -21.08 -17.54 11.74
N ALA A 373 -20.67 -16.89 10.64
CA ALA A 373 -21.57 -16.18 9.74
C ALA A 373 -22.64 -17.09 9.10
N ASP A 374 -22.37 -18.39 8.95
CA ASP A 374 -23.31 -19.33 8.33
C ASP A 374 -24.43 -19.79 9.27
N LEU A 375 -25.51 -19.00 9.37
CA LEU A 375 -26.70 -19.32 10.16
C LEU A 375 -27.54 -20.51 9.63
N ARG A 376 -27.16 -21.16 8.51
CA ARG A 376 -27.94 -22.25 7.92
C ARG A 376 -27.75 -23.58 8.64
N THR A 377 -26.65 -23.76 9.36
CA THR A 377 -26.33 -24.99 10.10
C THR A 377 -25.93 -24.68 11.52
N ASN A 378 -26.26 -25.58 12.45
CA ASN A 378 -25.85 -25.48 13.86
C ASN A 378 -24.57 -26.30 14.09
N ARG A 379 -23.67 -25.76 14.91
CA ARG A 379 -22.36 -26.32 15.19
C ARG A 379 -22.38 -27.04 16.52
N LEU A 380 -22.25 -28.35 16.49
CA LEU A 380 -22.26 -29.19 17.69
C LEU A 380 -20.84 -29.69 17.99
N LEU A 381 -20.29 -29.28 19.13
CA LEU A 381 -19.03 -29.78 19.64
C LEU A 381 -19.24 -31.17 20.24
N VAL A 382 -18.57 -32.19 19.72
CA VAL A 382 -18.60 -33.55 20.25
C VAL A 382 -17.28 -33.85 20.93
N THR A 383 -17.31 -33.98 22.26
CA THR A 383 -16.10 -34.21 23.06
C THR A 383 -16.30 -35.25 24.15
N GLY A 384 -15.22 -35.59 24.86
CA GLY A 384 -15.24 -36.46 26.04
C GLY A 384 -13.91 -37.16 26.29
N THR A 385 -13.88 -38.00 27.33
CA THR A 385 -12.66 -38.69 27.79
C THR A 385 -12.31 -39.92 26.95
N SER A 386 -11.05 -40.33 26.99
CA SER A 386 -10.57 -41.50 26.24
C SER A 386 -11.30 -42.79 26.61
N GLY A 387 -11.78 -43.52 25.61
CA GLY A 387 -12.49 -44.81 25.78
C GLY A 387 -14.02 -44.70 25.83
N ASN A 388 -14.59 -43.49 25.71
CA ASN A 388 -16.04 -43.24 25.72
C ASN A 388 -16.81 -43.63 24.44
N GLY A 389 -16.10 -44.00 23.36
CA GLY A 389 -16.71 -44.36 22.08
C GLY A 389 -17.13 -43.16 21.22
N LYS A 390 -16.54 -41.97 21.40
CA LYS A 390 -16.77 -40.79 20.54
C LYS A 390 -16.56 -41.10 19.05
N ALA A 391 -15.44 -41.75 18.69
CA ALA A 391 -15.15 -42.10 17.31
C ALA A 391 -16.20 -43.07 16.71
N SER A 392 -16.65 -44.07 17.48
CA SER A 392 -17.69 -45.00 17.02
C SER A 392 -19.03 -44.30 16.84
N PHE A 393 -19.36 -43.34 17.70
CA PHE A 393 -20.55 -42.51 17.54
C PHE A 393 -20.49 -41.70 16.24
N ILE A 394 -19.41 -40.94 16.01
CA ILE A 394 -19.28 -40.12 14.79
C ILE A 394 -19.33 -40.99 13.53
N ASN A 395 -18.56 -42.07 13.46
CA ASN A 395 -18.56 -42.98 12.32
C ASN A 395 -19.95 -43.59 12.04
N SER A 396 -20.73 -43.89 13.10
CA SER A 396 -22.10 -44.40 12.94
C SER A 396 -23.07 -43.37 12.33
N ILE A 397 -22.82 -42.07 12.55
CA ILE A 397 -23.61 -40.98 11.97
C ILE A 397 -23.18 -40.68 10.53
N LEU A 398 -21.87 -40.67 10.27
CA LEU A 398 -21.32 -40.44 8.94
C LEU A 398 -21.62 -41.59 7.97
N GLY A 399 -21.76 -42.82 8.50
CA GLY A 399 -21.98 -44.03 7.70
C GLY A 399 -20.69 -44.66 7.18
N GLU A 400 -19.54 -44.11 7.56
CA GLU A 400 -18.20 -44.52 7.13
C GLU A 400 -17.25 -44.57 8.35
N ASN A 401 -16.26 -45.47 8.31
CA ASN A 401 -15.24 -45.57 9.36
C ASN A 401 -14.08 -44.62 9.07
N ILE A 402 -14.31 -43.33 9.31
CA ILE A 402 -13.33 -42.26 9.01
C ILE A 402 -12.42 -42.01 10.21
N LEU A 403 -13.00 -41.85 11.41
CA LEU A 403 -12.24 -41.57 12.62
C LEU A 403 -11.68 -42.84 13.26
N GLU A 404 -10.41 -42.79 13.63
CA GLU A 404 -9.78 -43.77 14.51
C GLU A 404 -10.03 -43.42 15.99
N ASN A 405 -9.70 -44.36 16.90
CA ASN A 405 -9.97 -44.19 18.34
C ASN A 405 -9.17 -43.04 19.00
N SER A 406 -8.08 -42.59 18.38
CA SER A 406 -7.26 -41.48 18.84
C SER A 406 -7.05 -40.48 17.71
N ILE A 407 -7.61 -39.29 17.87
CA ILE A 407 -7.33 -38.13 17.01
C ILE A 407 -6.43 -37.15 17.75
N SER A 408 -5.50 -36.52 17.03
CA SER A 408 -4.56 -35.52 17.54
C SER A 408 -4.96 -34.08 17.23
N ASN A 409 -5.78 -33.87 16.20
CA ASN A 409 -6.26 -32.56 15.76
C ASN A 409 -7.79 -32.46 15.89
N VAL A 410 -8.31 -31.23 15.91
CA VAL A 410 -9.75 -30.97 15.82
C VAL A 410 -10.21 -31.22 14.39
N VAL A 411 -11.33 -31.93 14.23
CA VAL A 411 -11.91 -32.25 12.92
C VAL A 411 -13.33 -31.70 12.83
N VAL A 412 -13.62 -30.96 11.77
CA VAL A 412 -14.94 -30.37 11.50
C VAL A 412 -15.61 -31.09 10.34
N PHE A 413 -16.62 -31.90 10.64
CA PHE A 413 -17.39 -32.64 9.63
C PHE A 413 -18.58 -31.85 9.13
N LYS A 414 -18.67 -31.75 7.80
CA LYS A 414 -19.74 -31.03 7.10
C LYS A 414 -20.32 -31.86 5.97
N ASN A 415 -21.60 -31.60 5.67
CA ASN A 415 -22.22 -32.15 4.48
C ASN A 415 -21.84 -31.34 3.24
N ASP A 416 -21.31 -32.01 2.22
CA ASP A 416 -21.09 -31.45 0.89
C ASP A 416 -21.42 -32.48 -0.21
N ALA A 417 -21.51 -32.04 -1.48
CA ALA A 417 -21.72 -32.93 -2.61
C ALA A 417 -20.47 -33.75 -2.96
N TYR A 418 -19.27 -33.21 -2.67
CA TYR A 418 -17.99 -33.83 -2.95
C TYR A 418 -17.17 -33.99 -1.67
N THR A 419 -16.27 -34.98 -1.68
CA THR A 419 -15.34 -35.17 -0.56
C THR A 419 -14.17 -34.21 -0.72
N GLU A 420 -13.94 -33.36 0.27
CA GLU A 420 -12.84 -32.40 0.31
C GLU A 420 -12.31 -32.29 1.75
N ILE A 421 -10.99 -32.31 1.91
CA ILE A 421 -10.33 -32.26 3.21
C ILE A 421 -9.39 -31.05 3.21
N ASN A 422 -9.63 -30.09 4.09
CA ASN A 422 -8.83 -28.89 4.25
C ASN A 422 -8.13 -28.91 5.60
N ALA A 423 -6.80 -28.87 5.61
CA ALA A 423 -6.03 -28.63 6.83
C ALA A 423 -5.73 -27.13 6.94
N ILE A 424 -6.22 -26.53 8.02
CA ILE A 424 -6.26 -25.08 8.24
C ILE A 424 -5.34 -24.74 9.40
N THR A 425 -4.26 -24.02 9.11
CA THR A 425 -3.35 -23.43 10.09
C THR A 425 -3.52 -21.91 10.08
N ASP A 426 -2.77 -21.17 10.92
CA ASP A 426 -2.77 -19.71 10.82
C ASP A 426 -2.09 -19.22 9.53
N SER A 427 -1.06 -19.93 9.04
CA SER A 427 -0.24 -19.51 7.91
C SER A 427 -0.76 -19.99 6.56
N GLU A 428 -1.34 -21.19 6.49
CA GLU A 428 -1.78 -21.79 5.22
C GLU A 428 -3.02 -22.68 5.37
N ILE A 429 -3.72 -22.85 4.24
CA ILE A 429 -4.78 -23.85 4.05
C ILE A 429 -4.33 -24.82 2.95
N THR A 430 -4.23 -26.11 3.29
CA THR A 430 -3.88 -27.16 2.34
C THR A 430 -5.06 -28.08 2.07
N THR A 431 -5.40 -28.28 0.80
CA THR A 431 -6.54 -29.10 0.37
C THR A 431 -6.09 -30.44 -0.20
N THR A 432 -6.77 -31.52 0.16
CA THR A 432 -6.57 -32.88 -0.39
C THR A 432 -7.90 -33.61 -0.47
N GLU A 433 -8.01 -34.56 -1.40
CA GLU A 433 -9.13 -35.50 -1.51
C GLU A 433 -8.76 -36.89 -0.94
N ASN A 434 -7.50 -37.07 -0.52
CA ASN A 434 -6.95 -38.36 -0.20
C ASN A 434 -7.04 -38.67 1.31
N PHE A 435 -7.75 -39.73 1.64
CA PHE A 435 -7.90 -40.21 3.02
C PHE A 435 -6.57 -40.58 3.69
N SER A 436 -5.55 -41.05 2.94
CA SER A 436 -4.25 -41.34 3.56
C SER A 436 -3.58 -40.09 4.13
N ASP A 437 -3.76 -38.95 3.45
CA ASP A 437 -3.19 -37.68 3.88
C ASP A 437 -3.89 -37.20 5.15
N PHE A 438 -5.21 -37.39 5.24
CA PHE A 438 -5.97 -37.20 6.47
C PHE A 438 -5.41 -38.06 7.62
N HIS A 439 -5.22 -39.36 7.45
CA HIS A 439 -4.66 -40.21 8.51
C HIS A 439 -3.25 -39.78 8.92
N ASN A 440 -2.43 -39.31 7.97
CA ASN A 440 -1.11 -38.76 8.28
C ASN A 440 -1.21 -37.50 9.13
N MET A 441 -2.11 -36.56 8.80
CA MET A 441 -2.38 -35.37 9.61
C MET A 441 -2.80 -35.74 11.03
N MET A 442 -3.58 -36.81 11.20
CA MET A 442 -4.04 -37.28 12.51
C MET A 442 -2.97 -38.05 13.31
N ALA A 443 -1.89 -38.52 12.68
CA ALA A 443 -0.82 -39.29 13.33
C ALA A 443 0.32 -38.43 13.93
N VAL A 444 0.36 -37.12 13.64
CA VAL A 444 1.44 -36.23 14.09
C VAL A 444 1.22 -35.81 15.55
N HIS A 445 1.99 -36.38 16.48
CA HIS A 445 1.86 -36.11 17.92
C HIS A 445 2.81 -35.04 18.49
N ARG A 446 3.67 -34.41 17.66
CA ARG A 446 4.75 -33.51 18.13
C ARG A 446 4.87 -32.24 17.28
N GLN A 447 3.82 -31.43 17.31
CA GLN A 447 3.89 -30.04 16.84
C GLN A 447 3.64 -29.10 18.01
N THR A 448 4.33 -27.96 17.97
CA THR A 448 4.00 -26.78 18.75
C THR A 448 2.54 -26.41 18.49
N TYR A 449 1.87 -25.95 19.54
CA TYR A 449 0.43 -25.69 19.53
C TYR A 449 -0.03 -24.79 18.35
N ARG A 450 0.74 -23.76 17.98
CA ARG A 450 0.43 -22.86 16.84
C ARG A 450 0.45 -23.56 15.47
N ASP A 451 1.21 -24.65 15.33
CA ASP A 451 1.40 -25.38 14.07
C ASP A 451 0.39 -26.52 13.87
N ARG A 452 -0.53 -26.74 14.83
CA ARG A 452 -1.56 -27.78 14.71
C ARG A 452 -2.68 -27.30 13.80
N ALA A 453 -3.01 -28.12 12.81
CA ALA A 453 -4.08 -27.82 11.86
C ALA A 453 -5.46 -28.15 12.45
N CYS A 454 -6.45 -27.29 12.19
CA CYS A 454 -7.85 -27.67 12.23
C CYS A 454 -8.18 -28.37 10.91
N VAL A 455 -8.80 -29.55 10.95
CA VAL A 455 -9.12 -30.29 9.73
C VAL A 455 -10.59 -30.16 9.41
N GLU A 456 -10.95 -29.42 8.37
CA GLU A 456 -12.29 -29.44 7.80
C GLU A 456 -12.44 -30.65 6.87
N PHE A 457 -13.46 -31.45 7.11
CA PHE A 457 -13.78 -32.66 6.35
C PHE A 457 -15.19 -32.55 5.78
N LYS A 458 -15.28 -32.27 4.49
CA LYS A 458 -16.53 -32.22 3.74
C LYS A 458 -16.80 -33.58 3.10
N LEU A 459 -18.01 -34.10 3.25
CA LEU A 459 -18.44 -35.33 2.61
C LEU A 459 -19.98 -35.40 2.45
N PRO A 460 -20.51 -36.21 1.53
CA PRO A 460 -21.95 -36.45 1.44
C PRO A 460 -22.50 -37.14 2.69
N CYS A 461 -23.24 -36.41 3.54
CA CYS A 461 -23.84 -36.96 4.76
C CYS A 461 -25.31 -36.57 4.90
N ARG A 462 -26.20 -37.55 4.71
CA ARG A 462 -27.67 -37.34 4.80
C ARG A 462 -28.13 -36.91 6.19
N PHE A 463 -27.47 -37.37 7.25
CA PHE A 463 -27.87 -37.01 8.61
C PHE A 463 -27.54 -35.54 8.90
N LEU A 464 -26.31 -35.11 8.61
CA LEU A 464 -25.87 -33.72 8.81
C LEU A 464 -26.70 -32.74 7.97
N SER A 465 -26.96 -33.05 6.70
CA SER A 465 -27.81 -32.20 5.84
C SER A 465 -29.26 -32.11 6.32
N LYS A 466 -29.90 -33.24 6.64
CA LYS A 466 -31.30 -33.26 7.10
C LYS A 466 -31.50 -32.45 8.39
N ASN A 467 -30.54 -32.54 9.30
CA ASN A 467 -30.62 -31.92 10.61
C ASN A 467 -29.96 -30.54 10.67
N LYS A 468 -29.38 -30.07 9.55
CA LYS A 468 -28.63 -28.81 9.44
C LYS A 468 -27.52 -28.73 10.49
N LEU A 469 -26.66 -29.74 10.56
CA LEU A 469 -25.61 -29.86 11.56
C LEU A 469 -24.21 -29.86 10.96
N THR A 470 -23.29 -29.25 11.70
CA THR A 470 -21.85 -29.38 11.53
C THR A 470 -21.27 -29.94 12.83
N PHE A 471 -20.47 -31.00 12.75
CA PHE A 471 -19.84 -31.59 13.93
C PHE A 471 -18.42 -31.08 14.08
N VAL A 472 -18.10 -30.52 15.24
CA VAL A 472 -16.74 -30.18 15.64
C VAL A 472 -16.27 -31.25 16.61
N VAL A 473 -15.29 -32.05 16.23
CA VAL A 473 -14.83 -33.20 17.01
C VAL A 473 -13.42 -32.93 17.51
N THR A 474 -13.25 -32.87 18.84
CA THR A 474 -11.94 -32.59 19.43
C THR A 474 -11.22 -33.87 19.82
N PRO A 475 -9.89 -33.83 20.02
CA PRO A 475 -9.15 -34.85 20.73
C PRO A 475 -9.76 -35.20 22.10
N SER A 476 -9.56 -36.45 22.53
CA SER A 476 -10.11 -36.95 23.79
C SER A 476 -9.25 -36.50 24.97
N PHE A 477 -9.88 -36.10 26.06
CA PHE A 477 -9.16 -35.67 27.26
C PHE A 477 -8.35 -36.83 27.88
N ASN A 478 -7.02 -36.72 27.84
CA ASN A 478 -6.08 -37.71 28.39
C ASN A 478 -5.63 -37.36 29.82
N ARG A 479 -4.75 -38.19 30.42
CA ARG A 479 -4.17 -37.94 31.76
C ARG A 479 -3.10 -36.83 31.75
N ASN A 480 -2.50 -36.56 30.59
CA ASN A 480 -1.60 -35.43 30.37
C ASN A 480 -2.45 -34.28 29.81
N ASN A 481 -2.24 -33.06 30.30
CA ASN A 481 -3.12 -31.91 30.09
C ASN A 481 -3.18 -31.38 28.66
N ASP A 482 -2.37 -31.88 27.72
CA ASP A 482 -2.20 -31.34 26.36
C ASP A 482 -3.50 -31.19 25.54
N ALA A 483 -4.52 -32.01 25.80
CA ALA A 483 -5.81 -31.94 25.10
C ALA A 483 -6.79 -30.92 25.70
N ARG A 484 -6.44 -30.27 26.83
CA ARG A 484 -7.30 -29.24 27.42
C ARG A 484 -7.30 -27.98 26.58
N ASP A 485 -6.12 -27.43 26.32
CA ASP A 485 -5.94 -26.15 25.63
C ASP A 485 -6.66 -26.16 24.25
N GLU A 486 -6.56 -27.26 23.51
CA GLU A 486 -7.22 -27.43 22.21
C GLU A 486 -8.74 -27.36 22.27
N VAL A 487 -9.40 -27.95 23.27
CA VAL A 487 -10.87 -27.88 23.35
C VAL A 487 -11.31 -26.46 23.65
N PHE A 488 -10.60 -25.77 24.55
CA PHE A 488 -10.96 -24.44 25.02
C PHE A 488 -11.00 -23.39 23.91
N GLU A 489 -10.15 -23.51 22.89
CA GLU A 489 -10.11 -22.57 21.77
C GLU A 489 -11.32 -22.62 20.86
N TYR A 490 -11.88 -23.81 20.66
CA TYR A 490 -13.03 -24.01 19.79
C TYR A 490 -14.36 -23.89 20.52
N LEU A 491 -14.37 -23.68 21.85
CA LEU A 491 -15.62 -23.48 22.61
C LEU A 491 -16.41 -22.28 22.08
N ASN A 492 -15.73 -21.18 21.75
CA ASN A 492 -16.36 -20.00 21.16
C ASN A 492 -16.66 -20.16 19.66
N SER A 493 -16.41 -21.32 19.06
CA SER A 493 -16.75 -21.60 17.67
C SER A 493 -17.99 -22.47 17.50
N VAL A 494 -18.66 -22.88 18.58
CA VAL A 494 -19.76 -23.86 18.54
C VAL A 494 -21.02 -23.34 19.23
N ASP A 495 -22.18 -23.87 18.85
CA ASP A 495 -23.47 -23.47 19.40
C ASP A 495 -23.85 -24.30 20.64
N GLU A 496 -23.49 -25.58 20.64
CA GLU A 496 -23.75 -26.51 21.75
C GLU A 496 -22.61 -27.52 21.93
N LEU A 497 -22.54 -28.09 23.13
CA LEU A 497 -21.61 -29.16 23.46
C LEU A 497 -22.37 -30.47 23.76
N LEU A 498 -22.02 -31.53 23.03
CA LEU A 498 -22.41 -32.91 23.29
C LEU A 498 -21.25 -33.69 23.91
N PHE A 499 -21.33 -33.96 25.21
CA PHE A 499 -20.34 -34.71 25.95
C PHE A 499 -20.66 -36.21 25.92
N VAL A 500 -19.76 -37.01 25.33
CA VAL A 500 -19.94 -38.46 25.19
C VAL A 500 -19.43 -39.19 26.44
N LEU A 501 -20.33 -39.93 27.10
CA LEU A 501 -20.09 -40.74 28.30
C LEU A 501 -20.09 -42.23 27.97
N ASN A 502 -19.36 -43.02 28.77
CA ASN A 502 -19.42 -44.48 28.73
C ASN A 502 -20.43 -45.02 29.74
N THR A 503 -21.32 -45.94 29.32
CA THR A 503 -22.27 -46.65 30.19
C THR A 503 -21.62 -47.50 31.27
N ASP A 504 -20.38 -47.96 31.08
CA ASP A 504 -19.66 -48.77 32.07
C ASP A 504 -19.31 -47.96 33.34
N SER A 505 -19.09 -46.65 33.19
CA SER A 505 -18.68 -45.73 34.26
C SER A 505 -19.13 -44.30 33.91
N PRO A 506 -20.44 -44.01 33.89
CA PRO A 506 -20.92 -42.72 33.43
C PRO A 506 -20.61 -41.64 34.45
N PHE A 507 -20.28 -40.43 33.97
CA PHE A 507 -20.15 -39.20 34.75
C PHE A 507 -19.25 -39.34 36.00
N THR A 508 -17.96 -39.55 35.73
CA THR A 508 -16.90 -39.63 36.74
C THR A 508 -16.53 -38.26 37.31
N ASP A 509 -15.84 -38.22 38.45
CA ASP A 509 -15.33 -36.97 39.03
C ASP A 509 -14.42 -36.20 38.04
N LYS A 510 -13.58 -36.92 37.27
CA LYS A 510 -12.72 -36.30 36.26
C LYS A 510 -13.53 -35.64 35.14
N GLU A 511 -14.58 -36.30 34.66
CA GLU A 511 -15.47 -35.74 33.62
C GLU A 511 -16.21 -34.51 34.14
N ARG A 512 -16.69 -34.56 35.39
CA ARG A 512 -17.29 -33.40 36.05
C ARG A 512 -16.31 -32.23 36.11
N ASP A 513 -15.08 -32.44 36.57
CA ASP A 513 -14.11 -31.36 36.74
C ASP A 513 -13.71 -30.74 35.38
N ILE A 514 -13.64 -31.53 34.31
CA ILE A 514 -13.45 -31.01 32.94
C ILE A 514 -14.62 -30.12 32.52
N LEU A 515 -15.84 -30.58 32.74
CA LEU A 515 -17.06 -29.86 32.35
C LEU A 515 -17.26 -28.57 33.15
N LEU A 516 -16.92 -28.57 34.44
CA LEU A 516 -16.92 -27.35 35.26
C LEU A 516 -15.89 -26.35 34.73
N SER A 517 -14.71 -26.80 34.33
CA SER A 517 -13.70 -25.93 33.71
C SER A 517 -14.19 -25.35 32.37
N ILE A 518 -14.90 -26.14 31.55
CA ILE A 518 -15.56 -25.63 30.32
C ILE A 518 -16.59 -24.54 30.64
N GLN A 519 -17.39 -24.74 31.70
CA GLN A 519 -18.39 -23.77 32.13
C GLN A 519 -17.76 -22.49 32.72
N GLU A 520 -16.59 -22.59 33.36
CA GLU A 520 -15.82 -21.42 33.80
C GLU A 520 -15.33 -20.56 32.63
N HIS A 521 -14.93 -21.18 31.51
CA HIS A 521 -14.44 -20.46 30.33
C HIS A 521 -15.56 -19.95 29.42
N THR A 522 -16.66 -20.71 29.32
CA THR A 522 -17.83 -20.37 28.49
C THR A 522 -19.14 -20.61 29.26
N PRO A 523 -19.55 -19.66 30.12
CA PRO A 523 -20.70 -19.84 31.02
C PRO A 523 -22.03 -20.08 30.30
N ASN A 524 -22.19 -19.49 29.11
CA ASN A 524 -23.40 -19.53 28.30
C ASN A 524 -23.49 -20.79 27.41
N LEU A 525 -22.42 -21.60 27.31
CA LEU A 525 -22.40 -22.79 26.46
C LEU A 525 -23.24 -23.92 27.07
N GLN A 526 -24.34 -24.27 26.41
CA GLN A 526 -25.20 -25.36 26.86
C GLN A 526 -24.54 -26.73 26.61
N VAL A 527 -24.56 -27.57 27.66
CA VAL A 527 -23.99 -28.91 27.63
C VAL A 527 -25.10 -29.98 27.71
N HIS A 528 -25.08 -30.89 26.75
CA HIS A 528 -25.90 -32.09 26.72
C HIS A 528 -25.03 -33.35 26.64
N PHE A 529 -25.60 -34.50 26.96
CA PHE A 529 -24.83 -35.72 27.19
C PHE A 529 -25.32 -36.87 26.31
N LEU A 530 -24.36 -37.56 25.69
CA LEU A 530 -24.60 -38.80 24.97
C LEU A 530 -24.09 -39.97 25.81
N LEU A 531 -24.98 -40.84 26.27
CA LEU A 531 -24.61 -42.04 27.01
C LEU A 531 -24.44 -43.21 26.04
N ASN A 532 -23.19 -43.46 25.63
CA ASN A 532 -22.85 -44.40 24.57
C ASN A 532 -22.56 -45.82 25.11
N LYS A 533 -22.63 -46.83 24.23
CA LYS A 533 -22.51 -48.28 24.54
C LYS A 533 -23.65 -48.82 25.39
N ILE A 534 -24.88 -48.31 25.20
CA ILE A 534 -26.05 -48.84 25.90
C ILE A 534 -26.31 -50.32 25.57
N ASP A 535 -25.84 -50.78 24.42
CA ASP A 535 -25.83 -52.17 23.98
C ASP A 535 -25.03 -53.13 24.87
N ASN A 536 -24.11 -52.62 25.70
CA ASN A 536 -23.41 -53.43 26.70
C ASN A 536 -24.32 -53.89 27.85
N ILE A 537 -25.46 -53.22 28.05
CA ILE A 537 -26.42 -53.54 29.12
C ILE A 537 -27.52 -54.44 28.57
N TYR A 538 -27.42 -55.74 28.84
CA TYR A 538 -28.36 -56.75 28.32
C TYR A 538 -29.78 -56.66 28.91
N ASN A 539 -29.97 -55.93 30.02
CA ASN A 539 -31.25 -55.82 30.73
C ASN A 539 -31.87 -54.42 30.59
N GLU A 540 -33.05 -54.32 29.97
CA GLU A 540 -33.75 -53.03 29.78
C GLU A 540 -34.07 -52.29 31.10
N ALA A 541 -34.37 -53.02 32.17
CA ALA A 541 -34.65 -52.41 33.47
C ALA A 541 -33.38 -51.79 34.10
N GLU A 542 -32.23 -52.44 33.88
CA GLU A 542 -30.92 -51.95 34.31
C GLU A 542 -30.47 -50.76 33.46
N ALA A 543 -30.67 -50.81 32.15
CA ALA A 543 -30.39 -49.69 31.24
C ALA A 543 -31.18 -48.43 31.64
N LYS A 544 -32.50 -48.58 31.91
CA LYS A 544 -33.33 -47.46 32.40
C LYS A 544 -32.84 -46.89 33.73
N ARG A 545 -32.41 -47.75 34.66
CA ARG A 545 -31.86 -47.31 35.93
C ARG A 545 -30.55 -46.53 35.74
N VAL A 546 -29.61 -47.05 34.95
CA VAL A 546 -28.33 -46.38 34.69
C VAL A 546 -28.54 -44.99 34.05
N ILE A 547 -29.49 -44.87 33.11
CA ILE A 547 -29.86 -43.59 32.50
C ILE A 547 -30.41 -42.62 33.55
N GLN A 548 -31.36 -43.07 34.38
CA GLN A 548 -31.97 -42.22 35.41
C GLN A 548 -30.95 -41.79 36.48
N ASP A 549 -30.15 -42.72 37.00
CA ASP A 549 -29.11 -42.43 38.01
C ASP A 549 -28.05 -41.47 37.45
N THR A 550 -27.70 -41.59 36.16
CA THR A 550 -26.78 -40.68 35.48
C THR A 550 -27.38 -39.30 35.28
N GLN A 551 -28.63 -39.20 34.83
CA GLN A 551 -29.34 -37.93 34.67
C GLN A 551 -29.45 -37.17 35.99
N VAL A 552 -29.76 -37.84 37.10
CA VAL A 552 -29.86 -37.20 38.43
C VAL A 552 -28.51 -36.59 38.86
N ARG A 553 -27.40 -37.32 38.66
CA ARG A 553 -26.06 -36.81 38.99
C ARG A 553 -25.66 -35.63 38.11
N ILE A 554 -25.94 -35.69 36.81
CA ILE A 554 -25.65 -34.58 35.89
C ILE A 554 -26.46 -33.34 36.26
N ASN A 555 -27.76 -33.49 36.53
CA ASN A 555 -28.65 -32.37 36.86
C ASN A 555 -28.31 -31.66 38.17
N THR A 556 -27.47 -32.27 39.01
CA THR A 556 -26.95 -31.63 40.22
C THR A 556 -26.01 -30.46 39.86
N TYR A 557 -25.31 -30.54 38.73
CA TYR A 557 -24.36 -29.52 38.25
C TYR A 557 -24.88 -28.78 37.02
N PHE A 558 -25.59 -29.48 36.13
CA PHE A 558 -26.12 -28.96 34.87
C PHE A 558 -27.65 -29.16 34.83
N PRO A 559 -28.45 -28.29 35.46
CA PRO A 559 -29.88 -28.52 35.67
C PRO A 559 -30.70 -28.62 34.38
N ASN A 560 -30.25 -27.96 33.31
CA ASN A 560 -30.90 -27.95 32.00
C ASN A 560 -30.36 -29.03 31.05
N ALA A 561 -29.37 -29.82 31.47
CA ALA A 561 -28.75 -30.82 30.63
C ALA A 561 -29.68 -32.02 30.39
N ARG A 562 -29.52 -32.66 29.24
CA ARG A 562 -30.29 -33.83 28.84
C ARG A 562 -29.34 -34.97 28.49
N VAL A 563 -29.74 -36.19 28.82
CA VAL A 563 -28.97 -37.40 28.54
C VAL A 563 -29.70 -38.23 27.49
N PHE A 564 -29.01 -38.51 26.37
CA PHE A 564 -29.52 -39.37 25.31
C PHE A 564 -28.79 -40.73 25.28
N PRO A 565 -29.49 -41.87 25.45
CA PRO A 565 -28.87 -43.19 25.35
C PRO A 565 -28.62 -43.58 23.89
N TYR A 566 -27.39 -44.03 23.58
CA TYR A 566 -26.97 -44.36 22.22
C TYR A 566 -26.22 -45.69 22.12
N SER A 567 -26.42 -46.39 21.00
CA SER A 567 -25.66 -47.58 20.63
C SER A 567 -25.02 -47.36 19.27
N SER A 568 -23.68 -47.37 19.21
CA SER A 568 -22.95 -47.25 17.95
C SER A 568 -23.00 -48.55 17.11
N LEU A 569 -23.36 -49.69 17.72
CA LEU A 569 -23.38 -51.01 17.07
C LEU A 569 -24.72 -51.31 16.36
N TYR A 570 -25.84 -50.82 16.91
CA TYR A 570 -27.20 -51.13 16.43
C TYR A 570 -27.95 -49.90 15.93
N THR A 571 -27.24 -49.02 15.22
CA THR A 571 -27.80 -47.80 14.63
C THR A 571 -28.94 -48.15 13.67
N ASN A 572 -30.17 -47.79 14.03
CA ASN A 572 -31.35 -48.02 13.21
C ASN A 572 -32.11 -46.69 12.97
N SER A 573 -33.03 -46.69 12.00
CA SER A 573 -33.78 -45.48 11.62
C SER A 573 -34.57 -44.87 12.78
N LYS A 574 -35.03 -45.69 13.74
CA LYS A 574 -35.74 -45.22 14.93
C LYS A 574 -34.80 -44.45 15.86
N GLN A 575 -33.64 -45.02 16.21
CA GLN A 575 -32.65 -44.36 17.07
C GLN A 575 -32.10 -43.06 16.45
N LEU A 576 -31.89 -43.03 15.13
CA LEU A 576 -31.48 -41.81 14.44
C LEU A 576 -32.58 -40.73 14.43
N ASN A 577 -33.85 -41.12 14.35
CA ASN A 577 -34.96 -40.19 14.50
C ASN A 577 -35.07 -39.68 15.94
N ASP A 578 -34.93 -40.55 16.95
CA ASP A 578 -34.93 -40.15 18.37
C ASP A 578 -33.76 -39.19 18.68
N LEU A 579 -32.58 -39.42 18.08
CA LEU A 579 -31.43 -38.51 18.18
C LEU A 579 -31.72 -37.18 17.47
N THR A 580 -32.40 -37.21 16.34
CA THR A 580 -32.81 -36.00 15.60
C THR A 580 -33.76 -35.15 16.46
N GLU A 581 -34.75 -35.76 17.11
CA GLU A 581 -35.66 -35.08 18.03
C GLU A 581 -34.91 -34.49 19.24
N PHE A 582 -33.96 -35.23 19.80
CA PHE A 582 -33.10 -34.76 20.89
C PHE A 582 -32.32 -33.50 20.49
N ILE A 583 -31.67 -33.50 19.33
CA ILE A 583 -30.89 -32.36 18.86
C ILE A 583 -31.79 -31.16 18.55
N HIS A 584 -32.87 -31.35 17.79
CA HIS A 584 -33.77 -30.24 17.45
C HIS A 584 -34.39 -29.58 18.68
N PHE A 585 -34.71 -30.36 19.71
CA PHE A 585 -35.25 -29.78 20.93
C PHE A 585 -34.29 -28.77 21.55
N ASN A 586 -33.00 -29.08 21.60
CA ASN A 586 -32.01 -28.23 22.27
C ASN A 586 -31.84 -26.88 21.55
N PHE A 587 -31.99 -26.86 20.22
CA PHE A 587 -31.86 -25.65 19.40
C PHE A 587 -33.15 -24.79 19.27
N ASN A 588 -34.33 -25.32 19.58
CA ASN A 588 -35.62 -24.66 19.28
C ASN A 588 -35.91 -23.36 20.04
N HIS A 589 -35.18 -23.05 21.11
CA HIS A 589 -35.44 -21.91 22.00
C HIS A 589 -34.35 -20.83 21.97
N LYS A 590 -33.38 -20.93 21.06
CA LYS A 590 -32.21 -20.05 21.02
C LYS A 590 -32.30 -18.99 19.93
N ASN A 591 -31.86 -17.79 20.28
CA ASN A 591 -31.56 -16.76 19.29
C ASN A 591 -30.10 -16.95 18.83
N ILE A 592 -29.92 -17.80 17.81
CA ILE A 592 -28.60 -18.18 17.29
C ILE A 592 -27.83 -16.95 16.78
N ASP A 593 -28.55 -15.94 16.27
CA ASP A 593 -27.96 -14.70 15.77
C ASP A 593 -27.19 -13.94 16.88
N VAL A 594 -27.83 -13.76 18.04
CA VAL A 594 -27.23 -13.10 19.21
C VAL A 594 -26.07 -13.93 19.77
N GLU A 595 -26.27 -15.24 19.97
CA GLU A 595 -25.21 -16.13 20.50
C GLU A 595 -23.96 -16.17 19.60
N ARG A 596 -24.15 -16.10 18.28
CA ARG A 596 -23.03 -16.10 17.33
C ARG A 596 -22.40 -14.73 17.16
N THR A 597 -23.15 -13.65 17.35
CA THR A 597 -22.59 -12.31 17.42
C THR A 597 -21.59 -12.21 18.57
N GLU A 598 -21.93 -12.68 19.77
CA GLU A 598 -21.02 -12.73 20.94
C GLU A 598 -19.70 -13.47 20.60
N LYS A 599 -19.84 -14.66 19.99
CA LYS A 599 -18.71 -15.50 19.58
C LYS A 599 -17.86 -14.86 18.48
N LEU A 600 -18.50 -14.18 17.55
CA LEU A 600 -17.82 -13.44 16.48
C LEU A 600 -16.99 -12.30 17.06
N LEU A 601 -17.54 -11.53 18.01
CA LEU A 601 -16.81 -10.46 18.71
C LEU A 601 -15.59 -10.98 19.46
N PHE A 602 -15.70 -12.16 20.10
CA PHE A 602 -14.55 -12.84 20.70
C PHE A 602 -13.42 -13.09 19.69
N PHE A 603 -13.73 -13.58 18.48
CA PHE A 603 -12.72 -13.82 17.44
C PHE A 603 -12.20 -12.53 16.82
N ILE A 604 -13.02 -11.48 16.68
CA ILE A 604 -12.57 -10.16 16.24
C ILE A 604 -11.54 -9.62 17.24
N ARG A 605 -11.83 -9.67 18.55
CA ARG A 605 -10.88 -9.29 19.61
C ARG A 605 -9.56 -10.05 19.50
N LYS A 606 -9.62 -11.38 19.34
CA LYS A 606 -8.41 -12.21 19.14
C LYS A 606 -7.63 -11.82 17.88
N THR A 607 -8.33 -11.47 16.81
CA THR A 607 -7.72 -11.03 15.54
C THR A 607 -6.99 -9.71 15.72
N ILE A 608 -7.60 -8.73 16.41
CA ILE A 608 -6.97 -7.44 16.73
C ILE A 608 -5.68 -7.65 17.54
N THR A 609 -5.72 -8.46 18.60
CA THR A 609 -4.53 -8.80 19.40
C THR A 609 -3.45 -9.51 18.56
N TYR A 610 -3.86 -10.44 17.69
CA TYR A 610 -2.94 -11.15 16.80
C TYR A 610 -2.22 -10.21 15.82
N LEU A 611 -2.90 -9.19 15.30
CA LEU A 611 -2.30 -8.21 14.39
C LEU A 611 -1.24 -7.34 15.09
N LEU A 612 -1.46 -6.98 16.36
CA LEU A 612 -0.45 -6.29 17.18
C LEU A 612 0.81 -7.15 17.33
N ASP A 613 0.65 -8.43 17.70
CA ASP A 613 1.77 -9.36 17.82
C ASP A 613 2.52 -9.53 16.48
N LYS A 614 1.78 -9.64 15.37
CA LYS A 614 2.36 -9.80 14.02
C LYS A 614 3.15 -8.58 13.57
N ARG A 615 2.74 -7.37 13.97
CA ARG A 615 3.52 -6.15 13.71
C ARG A 615 4.89 -6.24 14.39
N VAL A 616 4.91 -6.63 15.67
CA VAL A 616 6.17 -6.77 16.44
C VAL A 616 7.04 -7.88 15.86
N GLU A 617 6.45 -9.01 15.50
CA GLU A 617 7.14 -10.12 14.84
C GLU A 617 7.78 -9.65 13.52
N ARG A 618 7.07 -8.87 12.71
CA ARG A 618 7.59 -8.32 11.45
C ARG A 618 8.75 -7.35 11.68
N GLU A 619 8.67 -6.50 12.70
CA GLU A 619 9.78 -5.62 13.07
C GLU A 619 11.03 -6.42 13.43
N ASN A 620 10.87 -7.43 14.29
CA ASN A 620 11.97 -8.32 14.69
C ASN A 620 12.54 -9.09 13.48
N ASN A 621 11.69 -9.63 12.61
CA ASN A 621 12.12 -10.32 11.39
C ASN A 621 12.92 -9.40 10.45
N LEU A 622 12.54 -8.12 10.34
CA LEU A 622 13.32 -7.14 9.58
C LEU A 622 14.69 -6.90 10.22
N VAL A 623 14.75 -6.72 11.54
CA VAL A 623 16.00 -6.54 12.29
C VAL A 623 16.92 -7.75 12.12
N ASP A 624 16.40 -8.96 12.31
CA ASP A 624 17.15 -10.20 12.17
C ASP A 624 17.65 -10.39 10.73
N SER A 625 16.83 -10.06 9.74
CA SER A 625 17.22 -10.15 8.33
C SER A 625 18.27 -9.09 7.94
N ILE A 626 18.25 -7.91 8.54
CA ILE A 626 19.30 -6.89 8.38
C ILE A 626 20.61 -7.41 8.98
N ASN A 627 20.58 -7.86 10.24
CA ASN A 627 21.76 -8.39 10.93
C ASN A 627 22.38 -9.57 10.17
N TRP A 628 21.55 -10.49 9.69
CA TRP A 628 22.01 -11.63 8.87
C TRP A 628 22.66 -11.17 7.56
N ASN A 629 22.07 -10.19 6.86
CA ASN A 629 22.67 -9.63 5.65
C ASN A 629 24.00 -8.91 5.94
N GLU A 630 24.12 -8.22 7.07
CA GLU A 630 25.39 -7.60 7.51
C GLU A 630 26.47 -8.66 7.77
N ASP A 631 26.13 -9.76 8.45
CA ASP A 631 27.02 -10.89 8.64
C ASP A 631 27.45 -11.52 7.31
N MET A 632 26.53 -11.64 6.35
CA MET A 632 26.83 -12.13 5.01
C MET A 632 27.76 -11.19 4.23
N LEU A 633 27.62 -9.87 4.38
CA LEU A 633 28.58 -8.92 3.81
C LEU A 633 30.00 -9.14 4.36
N VAL A 634 30.16 -9.39 5.66
CA VAL A 634 31.47 -9.68 6.25
C VAL A 634 32.07 -10.94 5.62
N LYS A 635 31.28 -12.01 5.44
CA LYS A 635 31.72 -13.26 4.81
C LYS A 635 32.07 -13.10 3.34
N LEU A 636 31.27 -12.36 2.56
CA LEU A 636 31.55 -12.08 1.16
C LEU A 636 32.84 -11.28 0.98
N ASN A 637 33.05 -10.24 1.79
CA ASN A 637 34.28 -9.45 1.78
C ASN A 637 35.50 -10.29 2.18
N ALA A 638 35.34 -11.19 3.16
CA ALA A 638 36.39 -12.15 3.51
C ALA A 638 36.72 -13.08 2.33
N CYS A 639 35.72 -13.55 1.58
CA CYS A 639 35.94 -14.36 0.38
C CYS A 639 36.66 -13.60 -0.73
N ILE A 640 36.33 -12.32 -0.96
CA ILE A 640 37.04 -11.45 -1.92
C ILE A 640 38.51 -11.30 -1.53
N ASN A 641 38.79 -11.07 -0.23
CA ASN A 641 40.16 -10.97 0.27
C ASN A 641 40.93 -12.29 0.13
N ASN A 642 40.29 -13.42 0.43
CA ASN A 642 40.88 -14.75 0.26
C ASN A 642 41.16 -15.04 -1.23
N LEU A 643 40.23 -14.70 -2.13
CA LEU A 643 40.42 -14.83 -3.56
C LEU A 643 41.58 -13.98 -4.07
N THR A 644 41.72 -12.75 -3.56
CA THR A 644 42.85 -11.86 -3.89
C THR A 644 44.19 -12.45 -3.45
N ALA A 645 44.24 -13.07 -2.27
CA ALA A 645 45.45 -13.75 -1.80
C ALA A 645 45.76 -14.99 -2.65
N PHE A 646 44.73 -15.77 -2.97
CA PHE A 646 44.83 -16.99 -3.76
C PHE A 646 45.26 -16.72 -5.21
N GLU A 647 44.70 -15.69 -5.86
CA GLU A 647 45.12 -15.23 -7.19
C GLU A 647 46.62 -14.90 -7.21
N LYS A 648 47.09 -14.11 -6.24
CA LYS A 648 48.51 -13.74 -6.12
C LYS A 648 49.42 -14.95 -5.93
N GLU A 649 48.99 -15.93 -5.14
CA GLU A 649 49.72 -17.18 -4.95
C GLU A 649 49.86 -17.93 -6.29
N LYS A 650 48.77 -18.06 -7.06
CA LYS A 650 48.78 -18.74 -8.36
C LYS A 650 49.60 -17.99 -9.41
N ILE A 651 49.56 -16.66 -9.43
CA ILE A 651 50.44 -15.83 -10.26
C ILE A 651 51.90 -16.14 -9.95
N HIS A 652 52.27 -16.11 -8.67
CA HIS A 652 53.64 -16.38 -8.24
C HIS A 652 54.08 -17.79 -8.65
N LEU A 653 53.26 -18.81 -8.38
CA LEU A 653 53.58 -20.21 -8.70
C LEU A 653 53.79 -20.43 -10.21
N ILE A 654 52.88 -19.95 -11.04
CA ILE A 654 52.92 -20.18 -12.49
C ILE A 654 54.09 -19.40 -13.14
N THR A 655 54.32 -18.16 -12.72
CA THR A 655 55.42 -17.35 -13.25
C THR A 655 56.80 -17.87 -12.80
N GLU A 656 56.93 -18.35 -11.56
CA GLU A 656 58.19 -18.89 -11.05
C GLU A 656 58.56 -20.22 -11.72
N THR A 657 57.57 -21.09 -11.98
CA THR A 657 57.80 -22.33 -12.74
C THR A 657 58.21 -22.05 -14.18
N TYR A 658 57.66 -21.00 -14.81
CA TYR A 658 58.11 -20.54 -16.12
C TYR A 658 59.57 -20.06 -16.10
N ARG A 659 59.94 -19.22 -15.13
CA ARG A 659 61.31 -18.72 -14.96
C ARG A 659 62.32 -19.84 -14.74
N THR A 660 61.95 -20.83 -13.93
CA THR A 660 62.79 -22.01 -13.68
C THR A 660 63.08 -22.75 -14.98
N MET A 661 62.04 -23.02 -15.78
CA MET A 661 62.16 -23.65 -17.09
C MET A 661 63.03 -22.83 -18.07
N LYS A 662 62.84 -21.51 -18.14
CA LYS A 662 63.67 -20.61 -18.95
C LYS A 662 65.15 -20.62 -18.50
N ASN A 663 65.40 -20.66 -17.20
CA ASN A 663 66.75 -20.70 -16.63
C ASN A 663 67.48 -22.01 -16.96
N GLU A 664 66.78 -23.14 -17.03
CA GLU A 664 67.36 -24.42 -17.48
C GLU A 664 67.88 -24.33 -18.92
N ILE A 665 67.08 -23.76 -19.83
CA ILE A 665 67.49 -23.54 -21.24
C ILE A 665 68.63 -22.52 -21.32
N THR A 666 68.61 -21.49 -20.47
CA THR A 666 69.67 -20.48 -20.36
C THR A 666 71.00 -21.13 -19.99
N ASN A 667 71.01 -22.06 -19.04
CA ASN A 667 72.20 -22.79 -18.63
C ASN A 667 72.72 -23.72 -19.75
N ASP A 668 71.83 -24.42 -20.45
CA ASP A 668 72.20 -25.28 -21.60
C ASP A 668 72.91 -24.48 -22.71
N LEU A 669 72.36 -23.32 -23.07
CA LEU A 669 72.94 -22.40 -24.05
C LEU A 669 74.29 -21.85 -23.61
N THR A 670 74.42 -21.48 -22.34
CA THR A 670 75.66 -20.93 -21.77
C THR A 670 76.80 -21.96 -21.80
N GLU A 671 76.47 -23.24 -21.62
CA GLU A 671 77.45 -24.32 -21.65
C GLU A 671 77.85 -24.75 -23.07
N HIS A 672 76.88 -24.87 -23.99
CA HIS A 672 77.10 -25.53 -25.28
C HIS A 672 77.52 -24.59 -26.43
N ILE A 673 77.05 -23.35 -26.45
CA ILE A 673 77.41 -22.40 -27.53
C ILE A 673 78.94 -22.19 -27.61
N PRO A 674 79.66 -21.92 -26.51
CA PRO A 674 81.12 -21.75 -26.57
C PRO A 674 81.83 -22.97 -27.14
N LYS A 675 81.46 -24.18 -26.69
CA LYS A 675 82.06 -25.45 -27.17
C LYS A 675 81.81 -25.64 -28.67
N LEU A 676 80.60 -25.31 -29.13
CA LEU A 676 80.22 -25.40 -30.53
C LEU A 676 80.99 -24.40 -31.41
N LEU A 677 81.19 -23.17 -30.92
CA LEU A 677 82.00 -22.15 -31.59
C LEU A 677 83.48 -22.55 -31.63
N GLN A 678 84.03 -23.09 -30.54
CA GLN A 678 85.41 -23.61 -30.49
C GLN A 678 85.63 -24.76 -31.51
N SER A 679 84.66 -25.68 -31.64
CA SER A 679 84.72 -26.79 -32.61
C SER A 679 84.72 -26.38 -34.09
N CYS A 680 84.45 -25.11 -34.39
CA CYS A 680 84.56 -24.60 -35.76
C CYS A 680 86.01 -24.56 -36.25
N SER A 681 87.00 -24.76 -35.37
CA SER A 681 88.40 -24.91 -35.74
C SER A 681 88.64 -26.10 -36.69
N ASP A 682 87.80 -27.14 -36.65
CA ASP A 682 87.85 -28.31 -37.53
C ASP A 682 87.52 -28.00 -39.00
N LEU A 683 86.88 -26.85 -39.28
CA LEU A 683 86.56 -26.41 -40.64
C LEU A 683 87.77 -25.78 -41.35
N ILE A 684 88.84 -25.51 -40.60
CA ILE A 684 90.07 -24.93 -41.14
C ILE A 684 90.96 -26.08 -41.63
N SER A 685 91.51 -25.96 -42.83
CA SER A 685 92.54 -26.86 -43.34
C SER A 685 93.75 -26.04 -43.81
N GLU A 686 94.89 -26.69 -44.06
CA GLU A 686 96.05 -26.01 -44.64
C GLU A 686 95.78 -25.49 -46.06
N GLU A 687 94.68 -25.90 -46.71
CA GLU A 687 94.29 -25.44 -48.05
C GLU A 687 93.25 -24.31 -48.06
N SER A 688 92.69 -23.94 -46.92
CA SER A 688 91.64 -22.91 -46.79
C SER A 688 92.07 -21.53 -47.34
N ASP A 689 91.11 -20.75 -47.85
CA ASP A 689 91.36 -19.37 -48.30
C ASP A 689 91.43 -18.40 -47.12
N PHE A 690 92.61 -18.28 -46.53
CA PHE A 690 92.87 -17.35 -45.42
C PHE A 690 92.61 -15.86 -45.76
N GLY A 691 92.41 -15.50 -47.03
CA GLY A 691 92.00 -14.15 -47.44
C GLY A 691 90.53 -13.82 -47.14
N HIS A 692 89.65 -14.83 -47.13
CA HIS A 692 88.21 -14.72 -46.86
C HIS A 692 87.72 -15.59 -45.68
N ILE A 693 88.62 -16.31 -45.02
CA ILE A 693 88.30 -17.26 -43.96
C ILE A 693 87.52 -16.65 -42.78
N ASP A 694 87.67 -15.35 -42.49
CA ASP A 694 86.91 -14.69 -41.44
C ASP A 694 85.43 -14.51 -41.77
N ILE A 695 85.10 -14.38 -43.06
CA ILE A 695 83.72 -14.34 -43.55
C ILE A 695 83.16 -15.78 -43.56
N GLU A 696 83.89 -16.72 -44.15
CA GLU A 696 83.47 -18.12 -44.24
C GLU A 696 83.24 -18.75 -42.86
N LEU A 697 84.17 -18.53 -41.90
CA LEU A 697 84.00 -19.02 -40.54
C LEU A 697 82.89 -18.29 -39.78
N ASN A 698 82.67 -16.98 -39.99
CA ASN A 698 81.56 -16.28 -39.34
C ASN A 698 80.21 -16.84 -39.83
N THR A 699 80.08 -17.07 -41.14
CA THR A 699 78.89 -17.69 -41.73
C THR A 699 78.70 -19.11 -41.19
N ALA A 700 79.75 -19.94 -41.22
CA ALA A 700 79.68 -21.33 -40.73
C ALA A 700 79.39 -21.41 -39.22
N MET A 701 79.93 -20.50 -38.41
CA MET A 701 79.64 -20.40 -36.97
C MET A 701 78.19 -20.02 -36.72
N ASN A 702 77.64 -19.05 -37.46
CA ASN A 702 76.22 -18.71 -37.37
C ASN A 702 75.34 -19.88 -37.83
N GLU A 703 75.69 -20.56 -38.92
CA GLU A 703 74.97 -21.75 -39.40
C GLU A 703 74.98 -22.88 -38.37
N ARG A 704 76.12 -23.18 -37.73
CA ARG A 704 76.19 -24.21 -36.68
C ARG A 704 75.40 -23.82 -35.44
N VAL A 705 75.48 -22.56 -34.99
CA VAL A 705 74.68 -22.06 -33.86
C VAL A 705 73.20 -22.16 -34.22
N GLN A 706 72.81 -21.73 -35.42
CA GLN A 706 71.43 -21.78 -35.88
C GLN A 706 70.92 -23.22 -35.97
N GLN A 707 71.72 -24.16 -36.49
CA GLN A 707 71.38 -25.59 -36.49
C GLN A 707 71.19 -26.14 -35.07
N TYR A 708 72.07 -25.81 -34.12
CA TYR A 708 71.91 -26.24 -32.73
C TYR A 708 70.65 -25.65 -32.09
N LEU A 709 70.39 -24.36 -32.31
CA LEU A 709 69.17 -23.71 -31.84
C LEU A 709 67.91 -24.33 -32.45
N GLU A 710 67.88 -24.58 -33.76
CA GLU A 710 66.70 -25.12 -34.46
C GLU A 710 66.47 -26.62 -34.21
N GLN A 711 67.53 -27.43 -34.15
CA GLN A 711 67.42 -28.90 -34.08
C GLN A 711 67.47 -29.44 -32.65
N THR A 712 68.01 -28.69 -31.70
CA THR A 712 68.18 -29.15 -30.31
C THR A 712 67.47 -28.27 -29.31
N VAL A 713 67.79 -26.97 -29.26
CA VAL A 713 67.29 -26.07 -28.21
C VAL A 713 65.81 -25.78 -28.38
N LEU A 714 65.36 -25.41 -29.58
CA LEU A 714 63.98 -25.06 -29.86
C LEU A 714 63.01 -26.23 -29.64
N PRO A 715 63.29 -27.47 -30.09
CA PRO A 715 62.45 -28.64 -29.74
C PRO A 715 62.41 -28.94 -28.25
N ASN A 716 63.53 -28.75 -27.53
CA ASN A 716 63.56 -28.94 -26.09
C ASN A 716 62.76 -27.85 -25.36
N LEU A 717 62.92 -26.59 -25.74
CA LEU A 717 62.14 -25.47 -25.22
C LEU A 717 60.64 -25.66 -25.50
N ALA A 718 60.27 -26.07 -26.71
CA ALA A 718 58.87 -26.37 -27.06
C ALA A 718 58.27 -27.45 -26.15
N ARG A 719 59.01 -28.54 -25.91
CA ARG A 719 58.59 -29.59 -24.97
C ARG A 719 58.46 -29.07 -23.54
N SER A 720 59.42 -28.28 -23.07
CA SER A 720 59.39 -27.71 -21.72
C SER A 720 58.23 -26.71 -21.55
N MET A 721 57.90 -25.91 -22.57
CA MET A 721 56.74 -25.02 -22.54
C MET A 721 55.42 -25.80 -22.56
N GLN A 722 55.31 -26.87 -23.36
CA GLN A 722 54.13 -27.75 -23.34
C GLN A 722 53.92 -28.38 -21.96
N ASN A 723 55.00 -28.83 -21.31
CA ASN A 723 54.94 -29.35 -19.95
C ASN A 723 54.52 -28.26 -18.94
N TRP A 724 55.09 -27.05 -19.04
CA TRP A 724 54.71 -25.92 -18.19
C TRP A 724 53.23 -25.53 -18.36
N ILE A 725 52.71 -25.49 -19.60
CA ILE A 725 51.28 -25.25 -19.86
C ILE A 725 50.43 -26.35 -19.23
N ALA A 726 50.82 -27.62 -19.36
CA ALA A 726 50.08 -28.73 -18.76
C ALA A 726 50.02 -28.63 -17.23
N THR A 727 51.15 -28.31 -16.59
CA THR A 727 51.23 -28.07 -15.14
C THR A 727 50.38 -26.88 -14.73
N SER A 728 50.46 -25.76 -15.46
CA SER A 728 49.68 -24.56 -15.18
C SER A 728 48.18 -24.79 -15.36
N ASN A 729 47.77 -25.55 -16.37
CA ASN A 729 46.37 -25.96 -16.56
C ASN A 729 45.85 -26.78 -15.37
N ASN A 730 46.67 -27.69 -14.83
CA ASN A 730 46.29 -28.44 -13.62
C ASN A 730 46.11 -27.51 -12.41
N GLU A 731 47.01 -26.54 -12.21
CA GLU A 731 46.89 -25.54 -11.13
C GLU A 731 45.61 -24.68 -11.27
N LEU A 732 45.28 -24.26 -12.49
CA LEU A 732 44.06 -23.51 -12.77
C LEU A 732 42.80 -24.37 -12.61
N LEU A 733 42.84 -25.66 -12.95
CA LEU A 733 41.75 -26.61 -12.68
C LEU A 733 41.52 -26.79 -11.18
N GLN A 734 42.59 -26.94 -10.38
CA GLN A 734 42.46 -26.99 -8.92
C GLN A 734 41.88 -25.68 -8.35
N SER A 735 42.25 -24.55 -8.94
CA SER A 735 41.69 -23.25 -8.58
C SER A 735 40.19 -23.17 -8.85
N GLN A 736 39.73 -23.70 -9.99
CA GLN A 736 38.30 -23.79 -10.31
C GLN A 736 37.53 -24.71 -9.35
N LEU A 737 38.13 -25.84 -8.94
CA LEU A 737 37.51 -26.76 -7.97
C LEU A 737 37.33 -26.08 -6.60
N TYR A 738 38.37 -25.40 -6.10
CA TYR A 738 38.30 -24.62 -4.86
C TYR A 738 37.20 -23.55 -4.91
N LEU A 739 37.06 -22.87 -6.05
CA LEU A 739 36.02 -21.85 -6.23
C LEU A 739 34.62 -22.45 -6.31
N ALA A 740 34.47 -23.63 -6.91
CA ALA A 740 33.19 -24.35 -6.92
C ALA A 740 32.76 -24.72 -5.48
N GLU A 741 33.67 -25.25 -4.66
CA GLU A 741 33.41 -25.55 -3.24
C GLU A 741 33.06 -24.28 -2.45
N THR A 742 33.76 -23.18 -2.71
CA THR A 742 33.47 -21.88 -2.08
C THR A 742 32.08 -21.37 -2.49
N SER A 743 31.72 -21.51 -3.76
CA SER A 743 30.40 -21.15 -4.31
C SER A 743 29.29 -21.95 -3.63
N GLU A 744 29.48 -23.27 -3.48
CA GLU A 744 28.53 -24.17 -2.79
C GLU A 744 28.38 -23.80 -1.32
N GLY A 745 29.49 -23.53 -0.62
CA GLY A 745 29.47 -23.09 0.77
C GLY A 745 28.73 -21.78 0.98
N LEU A 746 28.93 -20.79 0.10
CA LEU A 746 28.18 -19.54 0.13
C LEU A 746 26.69 -19.74 -0.18
N ASN A 747 26.36 -20.49 -1.24
CA ASN A 747 24.96 -20.76 -1.60
C ASN A 747 24.22 -21.56 -0.53
N SER A 748 24.89 -22.49 0.17
CA SER A 748 24.32 -23.19 1.31
C SER A 748 23.99 -22.26 2.47
N LEU A 749 24.75 -21.18 2.67
CA LEU A 749 24.41 -20.16 3.67
C LEU A 749 23.21 -19.32 3.22
N PHE A 750 23.15 -18.95 1.93
CA PHE A 750 22.02 -18.21 1.36
C PHE A 750 20.73 -19.03 1.26
N GLY A 751 20.82 -20.36 1.25
CA GLY A 751 19.68 -21.26 1.03
C GLY A 751 19.23 -21.36 -0.43
N GLU A 752 19.94 -20.69 -1.34
CA GLU A 752 19.65 -20.69 -2.77
C GLU A 752 20.92 -20.42 -3.62
N ASN A 753 20.87 -20.86 -4.88
CA ASN A 753 22.00 -20.79 -5.81
C ASN A 753 22.13 -19.39 -6.44
N ARG A 754 22.67 -18.43 -5.67
CA ARG A 754 22.86 -17.03 -6.11
C ARG A 754 24.25 -16.74 -6.69
N ILE A 755 25.28 -17.45 -6.24
CA ILE A 755 26.69 -17.15 -6.52
C ILE A 755 27.28 -18.28 -7.35
N GLN A 756 28.00 -17.92 -8.42
CA GLN A 756 28.67 -18.85 -9.32
C GLN A 756 30.06 -18.32 -9.67
N LEU A 757 31.10 -19.01 -9.18
CA LEU A 757 32.50 -18.59 -9.31
C LEU A 757 33.22 -19.35 -10.45
N GLU A 758 32.92 -18.98 -11.70
CA GLU A 758 33.49 -19.62 -12.90
C GLU A 758 34.64 -18.81 -13.53
N CYS A 759 35.80 -19.43 -13.67
CA CYS A 759 36.99 -18.84 -14.27
C CYS A 759 37.04 -18.98 -15.81
N ASP A 760 37.87 -18.15 -16.46
CA ASP A 760 38.03 -18.15 -17.92
C ASP A 760 39.24 -18.98 -18.40
N PHE A 761 38.98 -20.24 -18.81
CA PHE A 761 40.02 -21.15 -19.31
C PHE A 761 40.59 -20.80 -20.69
N LYS A 762 40.07 -19.77 -21.39
CA LYS A 762 40.64 -19.33 -22.68
C LYS A 762 42.12 -18.95 -22.59
N VAL A 763 42.57 -18.54 -21.40
CA VAL A 763 43.98 -18.25 -21.11
C VAL A 763 44.90 -19.40 -21.49
N ILE A 764 44.51 -20.65 -21.20
CA ILE A 764 45.32 -21.83 -21.54
C ILE A 764 45.36 -22.06 -23.06
N ASP A 765 44.25 -21.83 -23.76
CA ASP A 765 44.20 -21.96 -25.22
C ASP A 765 45.05 -20.90 -25.92
N ASP A 766 45.05 -19.67 -25.39
CA ASP A 766 45.89 -18.59 -25.89
C ASP A 766 47.38 -18.87 -25.61
N TRP A 767 47.74 -19.37 -24.42
CA TRP A 767 49.12 -19.79 -24.13
C TRP A 767 49.62 -20.92 -25.03
N ARG A 768 48.78 -21.92 -25.34
CA ARG A 768 49.11 -22.97 -26.31
C ARG A 768 49.38 -22.36 -27.68
N ARG A 769 48.48 -21.50 -28.17
CA ARG A 769 48.58 -20.87 -29.48
C ARG A 769 49.84 -20.00 -29.60
N ASP A 770 50.12 -19.18 -28.59
CA ASP A 770 51.30 -18.31 -28.58
C ASP A 770 52.59 -19.11 -28.49
N THR A 771 52.61 -20.16 -27.66
CA THR A 771 53.76 -21.08 -27.55
C THR A 771 54.04 -21.80 -28.86
N ASP A 772 53.03 -22.35 -29.52
CA ASP A 772 53.18 -23.01 -30.82
C ASP A 772 53.73 -22.02 -31.87
N ARG A 773 53.22 -20.77 -31.88
CA ARG A 773 53.72 -19.72 -32.78
C ARG A 773 55.19 -19.40 -32.52
N MET A 774 55.60 -19.24 -31.27
CA MET A 774 56.98 -18.90 -30.89
C MET A 774 57.96 -20.05 -31.15
N THR A 775 57.48 -21.29 -31.12
CA THR A 775 58.32 -22.49 -31.25
C THR A 775 58.38 -23.09 -32.65
N THR A 776 57.59 -22.59 -33.61
CA THR A 776 57.54 -23.12 -34.99
C THR A 776 58.79 -22.75 -35.82
N ARG A 777 59.29 -21.52 -35.72
CA ARG A 777 60.49 -21.09 -36.45
C ARG A 777 61.12 -19.86 -35.80
N ILE A 778 62.43 -19.91 -35.57
CA ILE A 778 63.20 -18.76 -35.09
C ILE A 778 64.03 -18.23 -36.25
N GLN A 779 63.79 -16.98 -36.65
CA GLN A 779 64.71 -16.25 -37.52
C GLN A 779 65.67 -15.46 -36.64
N MET A 780 66.89 -15.97 -36.51
CA MET A 780 67.99 -15.19 -35.95
C MET A 780 68.68 -14.38 -37.04
N GLU A 781 68.83 -13.09 -36.80
CA GLU A 781 69.76 -12.26 -37.56
C GLU A 781 71.20 -12.67 -37.26
N GLU A 782 72.02 -12.77 -38.33
CA GLU A 782 73.43 -13.12 -38.24
C GLU A 782 74.16 -12.29 -37.16
N VAL A 783 74.86 -12.98 -36.28
CA VAL A 783 75.67 -12.38 -35.22
C VAL A 783 77.10 -12.24 -35.74
N ASN A 784 77.72 -11.07 -35.53
CA ASN A 784 79.13 -10.89 -35.81
C ASN A 784 79.95 -11.63 -34.73
N ILE A 785 80.29 -12.89 -34.97
CA ILE A 785 81.04 -13.77 -34.08
C ILE A 785 82.55 -13.52 -34.24
N LEU A 786 83.04 -13.54 -35.48
CA LEU A 786 84.45 -13.30 -35.83
C LEU A 786 84.72 -11.90 -36.39
N ARG A 787 83.66 -11.11 -36.61
CA ARG A 787 83.75 -9.77 -37.20
C ARG A 787 83.84 -8.64 -36.17
N ARG A 788 84.04 -8.95 -34.89
CA ARG A 788 84.25 -7.95 -33.83
C ARG A 788 85.64 -7.30 -33.97
N PHE A 789 85.80 -6.10 -33.41
CA PHE A 789 87.09 -5.38 -33.36
C PHE A 789 87.84 -5.77 -32.07
N THR A 790 88.32 -7.01 -31.98
CA THR A 790 89.29 -7.39 -30.95
C THR A 790 90.71 -7.30 -31.53
N PRO A 791 91.74 -6.92 -30.74
CA PRO A 791 93.12 -6.84 -31.23
C PRO A 791 93.61 -8.17 -31.85
N ALA A 792 93.20 -9.31 -31.27
CA ALA A 792 93.51 -10.63 -31.78
C ALA A 792 92.84 -10.90 -33.13
N GLN A 793 91.54 -10.61 -33.29
CA GLN A 793 90.83 -10.76 -34.57
C GLN A 793 91.35 -9.79 -35.64
N PHE A 794 91.72 -8.56 -35.27
CA PHE A 794 92.32 -7.59 -36.18
C PHE A 794 93.68 -8.07 -36.72
N LEU A 795 94.53 -8.64 -35.84
CA LEU A 795 95.81 -9.24 -36.22
C LEU A 795 95.62 -10.47 -37.11
N LEU A 796 94.65 -11.34 -36.81
CA LEU A 796 94.33 -12.52 -37.61
C LEU A 796 93.81 -12.15 -39.01
N LYS A 797 92.85 -11.21 -39.11
CA LYS A 797 92.34 -10.70 -40.39
C LYS A 797 93.42 -10.04 -41.24
N SER A 798 94.28 -9.24 -40.60
CA SER A 798 95.40 -8.59 -41.28
C SER A 798 96.42 -9.63 -41.77
N ALA A 799 96.70 -10.66 -40.97
CA ALA A 799 97.62 -11.73 -41.32
C ALA A 799 97.06 -12.64 -42.45
N GLY A 800 95.76 -12.96 -42.43
CA GLY A 800 95.10 -13.74 -43.48
C GLY A 800 95.13 -13.04 -44.85
N LYS A 801 94.78 -11.76 -44.90
CA LYS A 801 94.79 -10.95 -46.15
C LYS A 801 96.19 -10.69 -46.72
N LEU A 802 97.20 -10.53 -45.86
CA LEU A 802 98.57 -10.22 -46.29
C LEU A 802 99.41 -11.47 -46.62
N PHE A 803 99.22 -12.58 -45.90
CA PHE A 803 100.07 -13.76 -46.00
C PHE A 803 99.37 -14.99 -46.61
N GLY A 804 98.05 -14.97 -46.81
CA GLY A 804 97.27 -16.10 -47.36
C GLY A 804 97.54 -16.42 -48.84
N VAL A 805 98.07 -15.45 -49.62
CA VAL A 805 98.37 -15.60 -51.06
C VAL A 805 99.66 -16.41 -51.31
N LEU A 806 100.48 -16.64 -50.28
CA LEU A 806 101.76 -17.34 -50.38
C LEU A 806 101.67 -18.79 -49.85
N PRO A 807 101.88 -19.83 -50.69
CA PRO A 807 101.71 -21.23 -50.30
C PRO A 807 102.53 -21.68 -49.07
N LYS A 808 103.70 -21.06 -48.82
CA LYS A 808 104.57 -21.40 -47.68
C LYS A 808 104.06 -20.93 -46.30
N ASN A 809 103.09 -20.01 -46.26
CA ASN A 809 102.62 -19.42 -44.99
C ASN A 809 101.28 -20.00 -44.51
N LYS A 810 100.62 -20.83 -45.32
CA LYS A 810 99.31 -21.41 -45.00
C LYS A 810 99.32 -22.26 -43.72
N ALA A 811 100.37 -23.05 -43.48
CA ALA A 811 100.50 -23.87 -42.26
C ALA A 811 100.64 -23.04 -40.96
N MET A 812 101.26 -21.85 -41.04
CA MET A 812 101.35 -20.93 -39.88
C MET A 812 99.99 -20.26 -39.60
N LEU A 813 99.28 -19.84 -40.65
CA LEU A 813 97.95 -19.22 -40.53
C LEU A 813 96.91 -20.22 -40.02
N TYR A 814 96.95 -21.47 -40.51
CA TYR A 814 96.17 -22.60 -40.02
C TYR A 814 96.27 -22.72 -38.49
N ASN A 815 97.50 -22.86 -37.97
CA ASN A 815 97.73 -23.04 -36.54
C ASN A 815 97.28 -21.82 -35.71
N LYS A 816 97.43 -20.60 -36.22
CA LYS A 816 97.01 -19.38 -35.50
C LYS A 816 95.49 -19.18 -35.45
N TYR A 817 94.78 -19.42 -36.55
CA TYR A 817 93.32 -19.37 -36.55
C TYR A 817 92.72 -20.49 -35.69
N LYS A 818 93.27 -21.71 -35.79
CA LYS A 818 92.89 -22.85 -34.95
C LYS A 818 93.08 -22.56 -33.45
N GLN A 819 94.26 -22.10 -33.06
CA GLN A 819 94.57 -21.75 -31.67
C GLN A 819 93.71 -20.60 -31.15
N TYR A 820 93.36 -19.61 -31.98
CA TYR A 820 92.46 -18.53 -31.57
C TYR A 820 91.05 -19.05 -31.29
N LEU A 821 90.49 -19.83 -32.22
CA LEU A 821 89.13 -20.35 -32.08
C LEU A 821 88.96 -21.25 -30.85
N GLU A 822 89.97 -22.07 -30.54
CA GLU A 822 89.94 -23.03 -29.43
C GLU A 822 90.13 -22.38 -28.05
N ASN A 823 90.78 -21.21 -27.97
CA ASN A 823 91.07 -20.54 -26.69
C ASN A 823 90.15 -19.36 -26.35
N GLU A 824 89.30 -18.91 -27.28
CA GLU A 824 88.30 -17.87 -27.03
C GLU A 824 87.15 -18.43 -26.16
N ASP A 825 86.69 -17.67 -25.16
CA ASP A 825 85.62 -18.10 -24.23
C ASP A 825 84.19 -17.85 -24.77
N TYR A 826 84.05 -17.01 -25.80
CA TYR A 826 82.80 -16.63 -26.45
C TYR A 826 81.69 -16.09 -25.53
N THR A 827 81.99 -15.66 -24.31
CA THR A 827 80.98 -15.27 -23.30
C THR A 827 80.06 -14.16 -23.81
N ASP A 828 80.64 -13.09 -24.38
CA ASP A 828 79.90 -11.95 -24.94
C ASP A 828 79.14 -12.29 -26.24
N VAL A 829 79.56 -13.33 -26.95
CA VAL A 829 78.87 -13.82 -28.15
C VAL A 829 77.63 -14.61 -27.73
N THR A 830 77.80 -15.53 -26.79
CA THR A 830 76.73 -16.33 -26.19
C THR A 830 75.64 -15.44 -25.59
N ALA A 831 76.00 -14.41 -24.80
CA ALA A 831 75.04 -13.46 -24.24
C ALA A 831 74.23 -12.71 -25.33
N SER A 832 74.89 -12.33 -26.43
CA SER A 832 74.21 -11.66 -27.56
C SER A 832 73.25 -12.59 -28.30
N ILE A 833 73.61 -13.86 -28.47
CA ILE A 833 72.76 -14.88 -29.10
C ILE A 833 71.54 -15.12 -28.20
N MET A 834 71.75 -15.36 -26.90
CA MET A 834 70.68 -15.58 -25.93
C MET A 834 69.69 -14.42 -25.87
N LYS A 835 70.17 -13.18 -25.86
CA LYS A 835 69.29 -12.00 -25.86
C LYS A 835 68.37 -11.95 -27.09
N LYS A 836 68.89 -12.29 -28.28
CA LYS A 836 68.07 -12.37 -29.50
C LYS A 836 67.10 -13.55 -29.46
N PHE A 837 67.52 -14.68 -28.90
CA PHE A 837 66.73 -15.91 -28.80
C PHE A 837 65.53 -15.73 -27.87
N PHE A 838 65.76 -15.20 -26.67
CA PHE A 838 64.76 -15.11 -25.61
C PHE A 838 63.78 -13.95 -25.73
N LEU A 839 63.98 -13.01 -26.66
CA LEU A 839 63.17 -11.79 -26.76
C LEU A 839 61.65 -12.06 -26.79
N GLN A 840 61.20 -13.02 -27.61
CA GLN A 840 59.77 -13.34 -27.72
C GLN A 840 59.23 -14.03 -26.45
N PHE A 841 60.07 -14.86 -25.82
CA PHE A 841 59.74 -15.59 -24.60
C PHE A 841 59.71 -14.67 -23.36
N GLU A 842 60.48 -13.58 -23.36
CA GLU A 842 60.42 -12.52 -22.35
C GLU A 842 59.17 -11.66 -22.48
N LEU A 843 58.75 -11.35 -23.72
CA LEU A 843 57.49 -10.66 -23.94
C LEU A 843 56.30 -11.50 -23.47
N PHE A 844 56.33 -12.81 -23.73
CA PHE A 844 55.34 -13.75 -23.20
C PHE A 844 55.35 -13.85 -21.67
N GLU A 845 56.54 -13.90 -21.05
CA GLU A 845 56.67 -13.89 -19.58
C GLU A 845 55.94 -12.69 -18.95
N ASN A 846 56.08 -11.51 -19.56
CA ASN A 846 55.47 -10.28 -19.07
C ASN A 846 53.95 -10.22 -19.20
N THR A 847 53.31 -11.11 -19.99
CA THR A 847 51.84 -11.14 -20.10
C THR A 847 51.18 -12.11 -19.11
N GLN A 848 51.93 -13.06 -18.56
CA GLN A 848 51.37 -14.16 -17.73
C GLN A 848 50.56 -13.66 -16.53
N GLU A 849 51.06 -12.66 -15.79
CA GLU A 849 50.34 -12.08 -14.65
C GLU A 849 48.99 -11.52 -15.06
N ARG A 850 48.95 -10.77 -16.18
CA ARG A 850 47.72 -10.20 -16.72
C ARG A 850 46.74 -11.29 -17.15
N ASP A 851 47.23 -12.34 -17.77
CA ASP A 851 46.39 -13.44 -18.25
C ASP A 851 45.76 -14.22 -17.08
N ILE A 852 46.53 -14.46 -16.02
CA ILE A 852 46.02 -15.11 -14.80
C ILE A 852 45.00 -14.20 -14.09
N ASN A 853 45.23 -12.88 -14.05
CA ASN A 853 44.21 -11.95 -13.55
C ASN A 853 42.90 -12.03 -14.37
N MET A 854 43.00 -12.22 -15.69
CA MET A 854 41.82 -12.41 -16.54
C MET A 854 41.09 -13.73 -16.24
N PHE A 855 41.81 -14.80 -15.88
CA PHE A 855 41.21 -16.07 -15.45
C PHE A 855 40.29 -15.89 -14.24
N PHE A 856 40.68 -15.10 -13.22
CA PHE A 856 39.91 -14.87 -11.99
C PHE A 856 38.89 -13.71 -12.06
N ARG A 857 38.82 -12.99 -13.17
CA ARG A 857 37.98 -11.78 -13.31
C ARG A 857 36.49 -12.04 -13.06
N ASN A 858 35.95 -13.13 -13.59
CA ASN A 858 34.53 -13.47 -13.45
C ASN A 858 34.14 -13.81 -12.00
N PRO A 859 34.90 -14.64 -11.25
CA PRO A 859 34.69 -14.85 -9.82
C PRO A 859 34.65 -13.55 -9.00
N PHE A 860 35.59 -12.63 -9.23
CA PHE A 860 35.55 -11.31 -8.57
C PHE A 860 34.27 -10.55 -8.89
N GLY A 861 33.90 -10.47 -10.17
CA GLY A 861 32.66 -9.80 -10.60
C GLY A 861 31.41 -10.41 -9.95
N SER A 862 31.33 -11.74 -9.81
CA SER A 862 30.21 -12.40 -9.15
C SER A 862 30.14 -12.07 -7.65
N LEU A 863 31.27 -12.04 -6.95
CA LEU A 863 31.32 -11.69 -5.52
C LEU A 863 31.00 -10.22 -5.27
N GLU A 864 31.55 -9.31 -6.09
CA GLU A 864 31.28 -7.87 -6.01
C GLU A 864 29.79 -7.56 -6.28
N GLN A 865 29.19 -8.26 -7.24
CA GLN A 865 27.76 -8.13 -7.52
C GLN A 865 26.91 -8.65 -6.36
N ALA A 866 27.31 -9.76 -5.73
CA ALA A 866 26.63 -10.27 -4.53
C ALA A 866 26.70 -9.25 -3.38
N VAL A 867 27.87 -8.67 -3.11
CA VAL A 867 28.05 -7.59 -2.12
C VAL A 867 27.11 -6.41 -2.42
N LYS A 868 27.09 -5.95 -3.67
CA LYS A 868 26.22 -4.83 -4.09
C LYS A 868 24.73 -5.15 -3.86
N ASN A 869 24.29 -6.35 -4.21
CA ASN A 869 22.91 -6.78 -3.99
C ASN A 869 22.56 -6.84 -2.49
N THR A 870 23.43 -7.42 -1.66
CA THR A 870 23.21 -7.49 -0.20
C THR A 870 23.16 -6.09 0.42
N HIS A 871 24.00 -5.14 -0.02
CA HIS A 871 23.91 -3.74 0.41
C HIS A 871 22.55 -3.09 0.05
N LEU A 872 22.03 -3.36 -1.14
CA LEU A 872 20.71 -2.87 -1.56
C LEU A 872 19.61 -3.44 -0.67
N GLU A 873 19.61 -4.76 -0.43
CA GLU A 873 18.64 -5.41 0.45
C GLU A 873 18.67 -4.85 1.88
N ILE A 874 19.86 -4.60 2.44
CA ILE A 874 19.99 -3.96 3.77
C ILE A 874 19.32 -2.59 3.77
N LYS A 875 19.63 -1.76 2.76
CA LYS A 875 19.06 -0.42 2.67
C LYS A 875 17.54 -0.44 2.54
N GLU A 876 16.99 -1.29 1.67
CA GLU A 876 15.54 -1.43 1.50
C GLU A 876 14.84 -1.88 2.79
N LYS A 877 15.44 -2.83 3.52
CA LYS A 877 14.91 -3.28 4.82
C LYS A 877 15.02 -2.20 5.90
N GLN A 878 16.12 -1.44 5.93
CA GLN A 878 16.31 -0.30 6.84
C GLN A 878 15.30 0.82 6.58
N ASP A 879 15.04 1.14 5.31
CA ASP A 879 14.04 2.15 4.93
C ASP A 879 12.62 1.72 5.35
N LYS A 880 12.27 0.44 5.18
CA LYS A 880 11.00 -0.13 5.67
C LYS A 880 10.91 -0.05 7.20
N LEU A 881 11.95 -0.47 7.91
CA LEU A 881 12.01 -0.43 9.38
C LEU A 881 11.91 1.01 9.91
N HIS A 882 12.60 1.96 9.27
CA HIS A 882 12.53 3.37 9.65
C HIS A 882 11.11 3.91 9.48
N LYS A 883 10.44 3.64 8.35
CA LYS A 883 9.05 4.06 8.13
C LYS A 883 8.11 3.52 9.20
N MET A 884 8.25 2.24 9.58
CA MET A 884 7.46 1.63 10.65
C MET A 884 7.71 2.26 12.03
N LYS A 885 8.95 2.69 12.30
CA LYS A 885 9.34 3.32 13.58
C LYS A 885 9.00 4.81 13.66
N SER A 886 9.10 5.55 12.56
CA SER A 886 8.88 6.99 12.56
C SER A 886 7.41 7.36 12.69
N ASN A 887 6.51 6.51 12.18
CA ASN A 887 5.07 6.75 12.18
C ASN A 887 4.31 5.57 12.83
N PRO A 888 4.44 5.35 14.16
CA PRO A 888 3.74 4.27 14.83
C PRO A 888 2.21 4.40 14.75
N GLU A 889 1.72 5.64 14.64
CA GLU A 889 0.29 6.02 14.52
C GLU A 889 -0.39 5.35 13.31
N VAL A 890 0.33 5.06 12.22
CA VAL A 890 -0.23 4.37 11.03
C VAL A 890 -0.74 2.95 11.36
N TYR A 891 -0.16 2.32 12.38
CA TYR A 891 -0.58 1.00 12.85
C TYR A 891 -1.43 1.07 14.11
N HIS A 892 -1.07 1.96 15.03
CA HIS A 892 -1.76 2.09 16.31
C HIS A 892 -3.18 2.66 16.13
N ASP A 893 -3.33 3.75 15.36
CA ASP A 893 -4.61 4.45 15.26
C ASP A 893 -5.72 3.58 14.63
N PRO A 894 -5.50 2.86 13.51
CA PRO A 894 -6.53 1.97 12.97
C PRO A 894 -6.90 0.83 13.93
N ILE A 895 -5.92 0.28 14.65
CA ILE A 895 -6.16 -0.76 15.66
C ILE A 895 -7.04 -0.23 16.80
N THR A 896 -6.74 0.96 17.32
CA THR A 896 -7.58 1.62 18.33
C THR A 896 -8.99 1.91 17.80
N LEU A 897 -9.14 2.29 16.53
CA LEU A 897 -10.45 2.47 15.90
C LEU A 897 -11.21 1.16 15.71
N PHE A 898 -10.52 0.05 15.45
CA PHE A 898 -11.13 -1.28 15.43
C PHE A 898 -11.57 -1.73 16.83
N GLU A 899 -10.78 -1.42 17.87
CA GLU A 899 -11.18 -1.63 19.27
C GLU A 899 -12.41 -0.80 19.65
N LEU A 900 -12.49 0.45 19.19
CA LEU A 900 -13.66 1.31 19.35
C LEU A 900 -14.91 0.69 18.71
N ARG A 901 -14.81 0.24 17.47
CA ARG A 901 -15.93 -0.41 16.77
C ARG A 901 -16.31 -1.75 17.40
N LEU A 902 -15.32 -2.54 17.83
CA LEU A 902 -15.54 -3.78 18.58
C LEU A 902 -16.33 -3.47 19.86
N ARG A 903 -15.93 -2.43 20.59
CA ARG A 903 -16.61 -2.03 21.82
C ARG A 903 -18.04 -1.58 21.56
N GLN A 904 -18.26 -0.80 20.50
CA GLN A 904 -19.60 -0.41 20.07
C GLN A 904 -20.49 -1.64 19.81
N CYS A 905 -19.97 -2.69 19.14
CA CYS A 905 -20.73 -3.93 18.94
C CYS A 905 -21.08 -4.63 20.26
N GLU A 906 -20.15 -4.66 21.23
CA GLU A 906 -20.38 -5.27 22.55
C GLU A 906 -21.46 -4.53 23.34
N VAL A 907 -21.45 -3.20 23.29
CA VAL A 907 -22.48 -2.33 23.89
C VAL A 907 -23.85 -2.63 23.26
N ILE A 908 -23.93 -2.77 21.93
CA ILE A 908 -25.16 -3.12 21.22
C ILE A 908 -25.67 -4.53 21.60
N LEU A 909 -24.77 -5.49 21.77
CA LEU A 909 -25.14 -6.87 22.12
C LEU A 909 -25.79 -6.98 23.51
N ASN A 910 -25.32 -6.18 24.47
CA ASN A 910 -25.74 -6.25 25.87
C ASN A 910 -27.01 -5.42 26.19
N ILE A 911 -27.71 -4.92 25.17
CA ILE A 911 -28.93 -4.13 25.35
C ILE A 911 -30.03 -4.99 26.00
N GLY A 912 -30.50 -4.56 27.17
CA GLY A 912 -31.62 -5.20 27.88
C GLY A 912 -31.22 -6.33 28.84
N GLU A 913 -29.93 -6.61 29.03
CA GLU A 913 -29.45 -7.40 30.17
C GLU A 913 -29.29 -6.46 31.38
N ASP A 914 -29.94 -6.79 32.51
CA ASP A 914 -30.03 -6.01 33.76
C ASP A 914 -28.69 -5.84 34.52
N ASN A 915 -27.56 -5.88 33.81
CA ASN A 915 -26.23 -5.73 34.37
C ASN A 915 -25.76 -4.27 34.19
N SER A 916 -25.44 -3.62 35.31
CA SER A 916 -24.68 -2.38 35.32
C SER A 916 -23.45 -2.52 34.42
N TYR A 917 -23.26 -1.58 33.49
CA TYR A 917 -22.19 -1.48 32.50
C TYR A 917 -20.74 -1.51 33.06
N THR A 918 -20.55 -1.76 34.34
CA THR A 918 -19.30 -1.55 35.10
C THR A 918 -18.38 -2.77 35.27
N ASP A 919 -18.76 -3.98 34.85
CA ASP A 919 -18.04 -5.22 35.22
C ASP A 919 -17.36 -5.99 34.06
N LEU A 920 -17.15 -5.38 32.88
CA LEU A 920 -16.28 -5.95 31.85
C LEU A 920 -14.88 -5.31 31.95
N PRO A 921 -13.91 -5.92 32.65
CA PRO A 921 -12.55 -5.41 32.65
C PRO A 921 -11.95 -5.59 31.25
N LEU A 922 -11.70 -4.48 30.57
CA LEU A 922 -10.61 -4.42 29.61
C LEU A 922 -9.31 -4.70 30.39
N GLU A 923 -8.62 -5.79 30.06
CA GLU A 923 -7.16 -5.72 30.06
C GLU A 923 -6.81 -4.68 28.99
N THR A 924 -6.76 -3.41 29.38
CA THR A 924 -6.19 -2.34 28.56
C THR A 924 -4.77 -2.78 28.19
N ILE A 925 -4.55 -3.07 26.91
CA ILE A 925 -3.22 -3.44 26.37
C ILE A 925 -2.32 -2.19 26.24
N ILE A 926 -2.78 -1.03 26.71
CA ILE A 926 -2.01 0.22 26.68
C ILE A 926 -1.13 0.32 27.94
N GLU A 927 0.05 -0.31 27.87
CA GLU A 927 1.31 0.22 28.42
C GLU A 927 2.45 0.11 27.40
#